data_AF-A0A954TC52-F1
#
_entry.id   AF-A0A954TC52-F1
#
_cell.length_a   1.000
_cell.length_b   1.000
_cell.length_c   1.000
_cell.angle_alpha   90.00
_cell.angle_beta   90.00
_cell.angle_gamma   90.00
#
_symmetry.space_group_name_H-M   'P 1'
#
loop_
_entity.id
_entity.type
_entity.pdbx_description
1 polymer ?
#
loop_
_entity_poly.entity_id
_entity_poly.type
_entity_poly.pdbx_seq_one_letter_code
_entity_poly.pdbx_strand_id
1 'polypeptide(L)'
;MYRAAVVSLLIVLLGWATVCFAKDLPQRIAEKVDQRIGSWMDEKGIPGISLSIAISNQLVLEKGYGQADVENAIAVTPRTKFRTASIAKSMTAVLVLSLADQGTLDLDLPVSRYIPDFPQKRWPITPRQLLGHLSGVRHYASSAESSSTEHFFSLEQALNAFKNDPLRHEPGSKYLYSTFGYNLLGTVAEKAAGENYLKLLETKVLAPAGMKDTVADDVFQVIGQRSRGYIRPSDQQISQLGAAAHMTAGELYNATLHDTSMKIPGGGLLSTPSDLIRFAIALNQGRLLSDATKRAMWIERRTSSGEATGYGLGWRIAKRDGELLVWHTGGQAGTSTVLMVLPQTGISMAIMCNLQNVSLVALANTLLDDINAPTPIDYTAAIGKLNAAAEREVQQKQLPALSIAIVDNEEMIWASGYGTRDVEQKQPVNEDTVYRVGSVSKLFTDIAIMQLVEQGKLDLDAPIQTYLPQFQPENSFGVEITLRQLMTHRSGLVRESPVGNYFDPTEPSLAATVDSLNHTALVYKPESKTKYSNAAIAVVGAVLEQQIANSHADQVRQSILDPLKMQSSGFQLSPDMEENLAVGWMRTYDGRRFSAPTFQLGTGPAGNMFSSVTDLSKFLSCLFCQGQYPGGAILTPATLQSMFQPSPEAGGSGSQFGIGFHIQQLDGITKIGHGGAIYGYSTQLEALPTRKLGVAAVAALDGSNGVVQRLADYALRLMIATQDGKPLPEYATTEPIPSDRAQEMVGLYRNDQLNQFARISEMSDSVFLQRGSYRFSLRSLSENGEVVVDDPVGFGVKVSLESSDKLMVDGVPFERVSSTPPAPPPKRWEGLIGEYGWDHNTLYILEDAGVLYALIEWFYYYPLTEVDRDTFKFPDYGLYHGEGLAFSRDAADHATKVLVAEVEFLRREVGTKNGETFKIVPVKPIDELRQSALTALPPSEAGSFRNSDLVEVTVLDPTIKLDIRYATENNFTGSVFYQQPKAFLQRPAAEAVVRANQRLKPLGLGLLIHDAYRPWHVTKMFWDATPNELKDFVANPQNGSRHNRGCAVDITLYDLQNGQAVPMVAGYDEFSPRSFPMYPGGTARQRWFRELLRQTMEAEGFSIYEFEWWHFDYRDWRQYRIGNARFEDIHLGQQD
;
A
#
# COMPACT_ATOMS: atom_id res chain seq x y z
N MET A 1 28.88 -44.13 23.73
CA MET A 1 28.54 -43.09 24.73
C MET A 1 28.21 -41.71 24.12
N TYR A 2 27.85 -41.58 22.83
CA TYR A 2 27.66 -40.26 22.17
C TYR A 2 26.36 -40.11 21.35
N ARG A 3 25.35 -41.00 21.53
CA ARG A 3 24.05 -40.91 20.80
C ARG A 3 22.82 -40.78 21.71
N ALA A 4 22.97 -40.87 23.03
CA ALA A 4 21.85 -40.75 23.97
C ALA A 4 21.69 -39.32 24.56
N ALA A 5 22.73 -38.48 24.51
CA ALA A 5 22.69 -37.13 25.10
C ALA A 5 22.10 -36.04 24.18
N VAL A 6 22.07 -36.26 22.86
CA VAL A 6 21.60 -35.25 21.88
C VAL A 6 20.07 -35.27 21.72
N VAL A 7 19.42 -36.41 21.97
CA VAL A 7 17.95 -36.51 21.91
C VAL A 7 17.29 -35.92 23.16
N SER A 8 17.95 -35.95 24.31
CA SER A 8 17.43 -35.34 25.55
C SER A 8 17.60 -33.82 25.61
N LEU A 9 18.55 -33.23 24.89
CA LEU A 9 18.71 -31.76 24.84
C LEU A 9 17.75 -31.10 23.83
N LEU A 10 17.41 -31.78 22.73
CA LEU A 10 16.42 -31.31 21.75
C LEU A 10 14.97 -31.35 22.28
N ILE A 11 14.64 -32.31 23.14
CA ILE A 11 13.30 -32.38 23.77
C ILE A 11 13.15 -31.32 24.88
N VAL A 12 14.25 -30.91 25.52
CA VAL A 12 14.22 -29.84 26.54
C VAL A 12 14.20 -28.44 25.89
N LEU A 13 14.83 -28.22 24.74
CA LEU A 13 14.77 -26.93 24.03
C LEU A 13 13.48 -26.71 23.23
N LEU A 14 12.86 -27.77 22.67
CA LEU A 14 11.52 -27.69 22.08
C LEU A 14 10.42 -27.52 23.15
N GLY A 15 10.66 -27.98 24.38
CA GLY A 15 9.73 -27.84 25.50
C GLY A 15 9.66 -26.43 26.11
N TRP A 16 10.67 -25.58 25.93
CA TRP A 16 10.68 -24.22 26.49
C TRP A 16 10.02 -23.18 25.57
N ALA A 17 10.09 -23.36 24.24
CA ALA A 17 9.42 -22.48 23.30
C ALA A 17 7.88 -22.61 23.35
N THR A 18 7.34 -23.83 23.55
CA THR A 18 5.89 -24.03 23.72
C THR A 18 5.36 -23.63 25.11
N VAL A 19 6.22 -23.50 26.12
CA VAL A 19 5.80 -23.13 27.49
C VAL A 19 5.71 -21.61 27.70
N CYS A 20 6.41 -20.80 26.89
CA CYS A 20 6.26 -19.35 26.92
C CYS A 20 5.00 -18.86 26.21
N PHE A 21 4.62 -19.42 25.04
CA PHE A 21 3.40 -19.00 24.33
C PHE A 21 2.09 -19.38 25.05
N ALA A 22 2.09 -20.45 25.85
CA ALA A 22 0.88 -20.90 26.56
C ALA A 22 0.55 -20.08 27.83
N LYS A 23 1.51 -19.30 28.37
CA LYS A 23 1.31 -18.51 29.59
C LYS A 23 0.65 -17.14 29.34
N ASP A 24 0.76 -16.58 28.14
CA ASP A 24 0.25 -15.24 27.84
C ASP A 24 -1.23 -15.23 27.41
N LEU A 25 -1.73 -16.34 26.83
CA LEU A 25 -3.11 -16.44 26.36
C LEU A 25 -4.16 -16.24 27.48
N PRO A 26 -4.04 -16.86 28.67
CA PRO A 26 -4.98 -16.62 29.76
C PRO A 26 -4.98 -15.18 30.27
N GLN A 27 -3.81 -14.53 30.28
CA GLN A 27 -3.69 -13.13 30.74
C GLN A 27 -4.33 -12.16 29.75
N ARG A 28 -4.07 -12.32 28.45
CA ARG A 28 -4.71 -11.52 27.39
C ARG A 28 -6.23 -11.67 27.40
N ILE A 29 -6.73 -12.89 27.55
CA ILE A 29 -8.18 -13.15 27.67
C ILE A 29 -8.73 -12.43 28.90
N ALA A 30 -8.03 -12.48 30.03
CA ALA A 30 -8.46 -11.81 31.25
C ALA A 30 -8.59 -10.29 31.08
N GLU A 31 -7.61 -9.62 30.44
CA GLU A 31 -7.63 -8.17 30.21
C GLU A 31 -8.80 -7.74 29.31
N LYS A 32 -9.01 -8.44 28.19
CA LYS A 32 -10.16 -8.17 27.31
C LYS A 32 -11.48 -8.42 28.02
N VAL A 33 -11.59 -9.50 28.80
CA VAL A 33 -12.78 -9.80 29.59
C VAL A 33 -13.05 -8.69 30.62
N ASP A 34 -12.03 -8.21 31.32
CA ASP A 34 -12.16 -7.13 32.32
C ASP A 34 -12.74 -5.87 31.69
N GLN A 35 -12.20 -5.46 30.55
CA GLN A 35 -12.68 -4.28 29.82
C GLN A 35 -14.14 -4.44 29.39
N ARG A 36 -14.47 -5.56 28.73
CA ARG A 36 -15.83 -5.80 28.21
C ARG A 36 -16.85 -5.90 29.33
N ILE A 37 -16.53 -6.59 30.43
CA ILE A 37 -17.42 -6.74 31.56
C ILE A 37 -17.63 -5.40 32.27
N GLY A 38 -16.58 -4.62 32.49
CA GLY A 38 -16.70 -3.28 33.08
C GLY A 38 -17.66 -2.40 32.29
N SER A 39 -17.44 -2.25 30.99
CA SER A 39 -18.33 -1.46 30.12
C SER A 39 -19.77 -1.99 30.10
N TRP A 40 -19.95 -3.32 30.08
CA TRP A 40 -21.28 -3.93 30.07
C TRP A 40 -22.04 -3.74 31.39
N MET A 41 -21.33 -3.82 32.52
CA MET A 41 -21.90 -3.54 33.84
C MET A 41 -22.36 -2.09 33.96
N ASP A 42 -21.54 -1.15 33.48
CA ASP A 42 -21.87 0.28 33.48
C ASP A 42 -23.08 0.58 32.60
N GLU A 43 -23.08 0.07 31.36
CA GLU A 43 -24.17 0.31 30.40
C GLU A 43 -25.51 -0.28 30.87
N LYS A 44 -25.48 -1.48 31.45
CA LYS A 44 -26.70 -2.22 31.85
C LYS A 44 -27.07 -2.05 33.33
N GLY A 45 -26.25 -1.34 34.10
CA GLY A 45 -26.44 -1.14 35.55
C GLY A 45 -26.46 -2.43 36.36
N ILE A 46 -25.61 -3.40 36.00
CA ILE A 46 -25.57 -4.75 36.61
C ILE A 46 -24.87 -4.68 37.97
N PRO A 47 -25.50 -5.10 39.08
CA PRO A 47 -24.87 -5.06 40.39
C PRO A 47 -23.72 -6.04 40.53
N GLY A 48 -23.92 -7.29 40.10
CA GLY A 48 -22.95 -8.36 40.22
C GLY A 48 -23.04 -9.38 39.08
N ILE A 49 -21.88 -9.78 38.57
CA ILE A 49 -21.74 -10.73 37.46
C ILE A 49 -20.54 -11.64 37.69
N SER A 50 -20.66 -12.91 37.34
CA SER A 50 -19.55 -13.86 37.31
C SER A 50 -19.54 -14.61 35.98
N LEU A 51 -18.35 -14.99 35.54
CA LEU A 51 -18.17 -15.77 34.34
C LEU A 51 -17.01 -16.77 34.46
N SER A 52 -17.10 -17.82 33.66
CA SER A 52 -16.02 -18.78 33.46
C SER A 52 -15.91 -19.16 31.99
N ILE A 53 -14.68 -19.36 31.53
CA ILE A 53 -14.35 -19.68 30.13
C ILE A 53 -13.45 -20.91 30.12
N ALA A 54 -13.74 -21.84 29.22
CA ALA A 54 -12.82 -22.92 28.87
C ALA A 54 -12.44 -22.85 27.40
N ILE A 55 -11.19 -23.18 27.11
CA ILE A 55 -10.63 -23.31 25.76
C ILE A 55 -9.98 -24.69 25.67
N SER A 56 -10.16 -25.40 24.56
CA SER A 56 -9.67 -26.78 24.41
C SER A 56 -10.11 -27.70 25.55
N ASN A 57 -11.34 -27.52 26.05
CA ASN A 57 -11.91 -28.25 27.18
C ASN A 57 -11.12 -28.10 28.51
N GLN A 58 -10.35 -27.02 28.68
CA GLN A 58 -9.65 -26.66 29.91
C GLN A 58 -10.19 -25.33 30.43
N LEU A 59 -10.50 -25.23 31.72
CA LEU A 59 -10.91 -23.97 32.36
C LEU A 59 -9.71 -23.00 32.36
N VAL A 60 -9.83 -21.87 31.67
CA VAL A 60 -8.74 -20.88 31.51
C VAL A 60 -8.98 -19.58 32.27
N LEU A 61 -10.25 -19.25 32.56
CA LEU A 61 -10.62 -18.07 33.33
C LEU A 61 -11.85 -18.34 34.20
N GLU A 62 -11.81 -17.85 35.43
CA GLU A 62 -12.97 -17.74 36.32
C GLU A 62 -12.88 -16.42 37.10
N LYS A 63 -13.92 -15.58 36.99
CA LYS A 63 -13.88 -14.24 37.61
C LYS A 63 -15.26 -13.75 38.04
N GLY A 64 -15.26 -12.89 39.06
CA GLY A 64 -16.45 -12.24 39.61
C GLY A 64 -16.24 -10.73 39.69
N TYR A 65 -17.29 -9.97 39.44
CA TYR A 65 -17.29 -8.51 39.38
C TYR A 65 -18.52 -7.96 40.11
N GLY A 66 -18.35 -6.81 40.76
CA GLY A 66 -19.42 -6.14 41.48
C GLY A 66 -19.85 -6.86 42.76
N GLN A 67 -21.12 -6.71 43.13
CA GLN A 67 -21.67 -7.13 44.42
C GLN A 67 -22.74 -8.23 44.24
N ALA A 68 -22.53 -9.34 44.94
CA ALA A 68 -23.49 -10.43 45.09
C ALA A 68 -24.68 -10.03 45.97
N ASP A 69 -24.44 -9.11 46.90
CA ASP A 69 -25.44 -8.47 47.77
C ASP A 69 -25.01 -6.99 47.96
N VAL A 70 -25.82 -6.08 47.41
CA VAL A 70 -25.61 -4.64 47.40
C VAL A 70 -25.81 -4.04 48.79
N GLU A 71 -26.85 -4.48 49.49
CA GLU A 71 -27.17 -3.98 50.83
C GLU A 71 -26.07 -4.27 51.85
N ASN A 72 -25.38 -5.40 51.69
CA ASN A 72 -24.32 -5.84 52.58
C ASN A 72 -22.90 -5.69 51.99
N ALA A 73 -22.77 -5.07 50.82
CA ALA A 73 -21.51 -4.88 50.09
C ALA A 73 -20.70 -6.18 49.91
N ILE A 74 -21.37 -7.31 49.68
CA ILE A 74 -20.71 -8.60 49.49
C ILE A 74 -20.26 -8.71 48.03
N ALA A 75 -18.96 -8.91 47.80
CA ALA A 75 -18.41 -9.04 46.45
C ALA A 75 -18.86 -10.33 45.76
N VAL A 76 -19.05 -10.26 44.43
CA VAL A 76 -19.15 -11.47 43.61
C VAL A 76 -17.78 -12.14 43.51
N THR A 77 -17.75 -13.45 43.68
CA THR A 77 -16.57 -14.30 43.47
C THR A 77 -16.92 -15.43 42.49
N PRO A 78 -15.94 -16.15 41.93
CA PRO A 78 -16.21 -17.36 41.14
C PRO A 78 -17.02 -18.45 41.87
N ARG A 79 -17.14 -18.36 43.21
CA ARG A 79 -17.95 -19.27 44.03
C ARG A 79 -19.35 -18.75 44.34
N THR A 80 -19.67 -17.52 43.92
CA THR A 80 -21.01 -16.94 44.09
C THR A 80 -22.02 -17.72 43.26
N LYS A 81 -23.06 -18.21 43.93
CA LYS A 81 -24.11 -19.03 43.34
C LYS A 81 -25.25 -18.15 42.87
N PHE A 82 -25.55 -18.23 41.58
CA PHE A 82 -26.68 -17.58 40.94
C PHE A 82 -27.72 -18.62 40.56
N ARG A 83 -28.97 -18.20 40.40
CA ARG A 83 -30.01 -19.06 39.83
C ARG A 83 -29.64 -19.42 38.40
N THR A 84 -29.60 -20.71 38.09
CA THR A 84 -29.35 -21.21 36.72
C THR A 84 -30.47 -20.83 35.77
N ALA A 85 -31.68 -20.63 36.31
CA ALA A 85 -32.91 -20.51 35.54
C ALA A 85 -32.97 -21.61 34.47
N SER A 86 -33.31 -21.30 33.23
CA SER A 86 -33.57 -22.35 32.23
C SER A 86 -32.36 -23.19 31.81
N ILE A 87 -31.13 -22.88 32.24
CA ILE A 87 -29.97 -23.78 32.04
C ILE A 87 -30.17 -25.13 32.78
N ALA A 88 -31.01 -25.18 33.83
CA ALA A 88 -31.40 -26.43 34.48
C ALA A 88 -31.95 -27.47 33.49
N LYS A 89 -32.65 -27.02 32.44
CA LYS A 89 -33.18 -27.90 31.39
C LYS A 89 -32.09 -28.70 30.70
N SER A 90 -30.96 -28.07 30.40
CA SER A 90 -29.84 -28.74 29.75
C SER A 90 -29.25 -29.82 30.65
N MET A 91 -29.18 -29.59 31.97
CA MET A 91 -28.77 -30.61 32.94
C MET A 91 -29.81 -31.74 33.09
N THR A 92 -31.10 -31.42 33.17
CA THR A 92 -32.18 -32.42 33.17
C THR A 92 -32.17 -33.25 31.89
N ALA A 93 -31.89 -32.63 30.74
CA ALA A 93 -31.80 -33.32 29.47
C ALA A 93 -30.66 -34.34 29.49
N VAL A 94 -29.47 -33.97 29.99
CA VAL A 94 -28.37 -34.92 30.17
C VAL A 94 -28.76 -36.05 31.13
N LEU A 95 -29.44 -35.76 32.25
CA LEU A 95 -29.90 -36.80 33.16
C LEU A 95 -30.82 -37.81 32.46
N VAL A 96 -31.85 -37.33 31.77
CA VAL A 96 -32.83 -38.18 31.08
C VAL A 96 -32.19 -39.00 29.97
N LEU A 97 -31.30 -38.38 29.19
CA LEU A 97 -30.54 -39.05 28.14
C LEU A 97 -29.57 -40.08 28.71
N SER A 98 -28.99 -39.84 29.88
CA SER A 98 -28.12 -40.81 30.57
C SER A 98 -28.90 -42.04 31.03
N LEU A 99 -30.14 -41.85 31.51
CA LEU A 99 -31.06 -42.96 31.82
C LEU A 99 -31.48 -43.73 30.55
N ALA A 100 -31.62 -43.03 29.42
CA ALA A 100 -31.90 -43.67 28.15
C ALA A 100 -30.72 -44.48 27.62
N ASP A 101 -29.49 -43.96 27.74
CA ASP A 101 -28.26 -44.68 27.41
C ASP A 101 -28.08 -45.97 28.22
N GLN A 102 -28.57 -45.97 29.47
CA GLN A 102 -28.53 -47.12 30.37
C GLN A 102 -29.70 -48.09 30.15
N GLY A 103 -30.65 -47.77 29.27
CA GLY A 103 -31.87 -48.56 29.03
C GLY A 103 -32.92 -48.48 30.16
N THR A 104 -32.72 -47.62 31.16
CA THR A 104 -33.66 -47.39 32.28
C THR A 104 -34.91 -46.64 31.81
N LEU A 105 -34.77 -45.81 30.78
CA LEU A 105 -35.83 -44.98 30.21
C LEU A 105 -35.83 -45.13 28.68
N ASP A 106 -37.01 -45.21 28.07
CA ASP A 106 -37.18 -45.19 26.62
C ASP A 106 -37.78 -43.83 26.24
N LEU A 107 -37.10 -43.13 25.33
CA LEU A 107 -37.47 -41.77 24.93
C LEU A 107 -38.74 -41.72 24.11
N ASP A 108 -39.19 -42.84 23.53
CA ASP A 108 -40.30 -42.92 22.59
C ASP A 108 -41.53 -43.63 23.17
N LEU A 109 -41.44 -44.16 24.40
CA LEU A 109 -42.62 -44.64 25.11
C LEU A 109 -43.47 -43.48 25.67
N PRO A 110 -44.81 -43.63 25.75
CA PRO A 110 -45.68 -42.64 26.36
C PRO A 110 -45.32 -42.38 27.83
N VAL A 111 -45.40 -41.13 28.28
CA VAL A 111 -45.12 -40.75 29.68
C VAL A 111 -45.99 -41.50 30.71
N SER A 112 -47.20 -41.92 30.31
CA SER A 112 -48.10 -42.72 31.15
C SER A 112 -47.55 -44.11 31.48
N ARG A 113 -46.53 -44.60 30.75
CA ARG A 113 -45.82 -45.83 31.09
C ARG A 113 -45.06 -45.69 32.41
N TYR A 114 -44.49 -44.51 32.65
CA TYR A 114 -43.68 -44.20 33.84
C TYR A 114 -44.52 -43.58 34.95
N ILE A 115 -45.59 -42.87 34.60
CA ILE A 115 -46.51 -42.23 35.54
C ILE A 115 -47.93 -42.74 35.24
N PRO A 116 -48.33 -43.92 35.76
CA PRO A 116 -49.62 -44.52 35.45
C PRO A 116 -50.83 -43.62 35.77
N ASP A 117 -50.71 -42.80 36.81
CA ASP A 117 -51.76 -41.86 37.25
C ASP A 117 -51.73 -40.51 36.50
N PHE A 118 -50.91 -40.37 35.46
CA PHE A 118 -50.89 -39.15 34.66
C PHE A 118 -52.19 -39.04 33.83
N PRO A 119 -52.90 -37.90 33.85
CA PRO A 119 -54.18 -37.76 33.15
C PRO A 119 -54.07 -38.08 31.67
N GLN A 120 -54.98 -38.93 31.16
CA GLN A 120 -55.05 -39.26 29.74
C GLN A 120 -55.24 -38.00 28.90
N LYS A 121 -54.34 -37.79 27.94
CA LYS A 121 -54.38 -36.67 27.00
C LYS A 121 -54.99 -37.09 25.67
N ARG A 122 -55.41 -36.11 24.87
CA ARG A 122 -55.92 -36.33 23.50
C ARG A 122 -54.90 -37.09 22.63
N TRP A 123 -53.62 -36.83 22.81
CA TRP A 123 -52.51 -37.51 22.13
C TRP A 123 -51.48 -37.97 23.16
N PRO A 124 -50.84 -39.14 22.97
CA PRO A 124 -49.75 -39.58 23.83
C PRO A 124 -48.53 -38.65 23.69
N ILE A 125 -47.82 -38.43 24.80
CA ILE A 125 -46.63 -37.59 24.87
C ILE A 125 -45.44 -38.48 25.22
N THR A 126 -44.28 -38.26 24.59
CA THR A 126 -43.05 -39.00 24.89
C THR A 126 -41.97 -38.11 25.53
N PRO A 127 -41.01 -38.68 26.27
CA PRO A 127 -39.84 -37.95 26.77
C PRO A 127 -39.06 -37.21 25.67
N ARG A 128 -38.92 -37.81 24.48
CA ARG A 128 -38.27 -37.17 23.31
C ARG A 128 -38.96 -35.88 22.91
N GLN A 129 -40.29 -35.87 22.90
CA GLN A 129 -41.08 -34.68 22.57
C GLN A 129 -40.96 -33.62 23.67
N LEU A 130 -40.86 -34.00 24.95
CA LEU A 130 -40.64 -33.06 26.04
C LEU A 130 -39.25 -32.40 25.96
N LEU A 131 -38.20 -33.19 25.71
CA LEU A 131 -36.82 -32.71 25.52
C LEU A 131 -36.71 -31.66 24.41
N GLY A 132 -37.40 -31.89 23.29
CA GLY A 132 -37.38 -31.02 22.11
C GLY A 132 -38.45 -29.92 22.07
N HIS A 133 -39.21 -29.72 23.14
CA HIS A 133 -40.34 -28.75 23.18
C HIS A 133 -41.41 -28.98 22.09
N LEU A 134 -41.71 -30.24 21.80
CA LEU A 134 -42.69 -30.68 20.80
C LEU A 134 -43.93 -31.33 21.43
N SER A 135 -44.03 -31.41 22.76
CA SER A 135 -45.09 -32.17 23.44
C SER A 135 -46.48 -31.53 23.45
N GLY A 136 -46.57 -30.22 23.23
CA GLY A 136 -47.82 -29.46 23.42
C GLY A 136 -48.16 -29.15 24.89
N VAL A 137 -47.32 -29.54 25.87
CA VAL A 137 -47.50 -29.13 27.27
C VAL A 137 -47.29 -27.62 27.38
N ARG A 138 -48.27 -26.90 27.95
CA ARG A 138 -48.24 -25.43 28.02
C ARG A 138 -47.07 -24.88 28.84
N HIS A 139 -46.75 -23.62 28.63
CA HIS A 139 -45.88 -22.85 29.53
C HIS A 139 -46.70 -22.13 30.62
N TYR A 140 -46.06 -21.26 31.40
CA TYR A 140 -46.74 -20.44 32.41
C TYR A 140 -47.84 -19.58 31.77
N ALA A 141 -48.97 -19.48 32.45
CA ALA A 141 -50.11 -18.67 32.04
C ALA A 141 -50.05 -17.24 32.59
N SER A 142 -49.29 -17.01 33.68
CA SER A 142 -49.19 -15.71 34.35
C SER A 142 -47.90 -15.58 35.16
N SER A 143 -47.62 -14.35 35.62
CA SER A 143 -46.52 -14.06 36.56
C SER A 143 -46.68 -14.79 37.90
N ALA A 144 -47.91 -15.07 38.33
CA ALA A 144 -48.19 -15.82 39.55
C ALA A 144 -47.68 -17.26 39.45
N GLU A 145 -47.75 -17.90 38.27
CA GLU A 145 -47.15 -19.23 38.07
C GLU A 145 -45.63 -19.15 37.88
N SER A 146 -45.13 -18.12 37.20
CA SER A 146 -43.69 -18.00 36.94
C SER A 146 -42.87 -17.50 38.13
N SER A 147 -43.49 -16.82 39.08
CA SER A 147 -42.85 -16.21 40.26
C SER A 147 -43.61 -16.57 41.55
N SER A 148 -44.18 -17.77 41.62
CA SER A 148 -44.91 -18.26 42.79
C SER A 148 -44.04 -18.22 44.05
N THR A 149 -44.69 -17.98 45.20
CA THR A 149 -44.11 -18.13 46.53
C THR A 149 -44.62 -19.37 47.26
N GLU A 150 -45.42 -20.20 46.58
CA GLU A 150 -45.86 -21.50 47.11
C GLU A 150 -44.69 -22.49 47.05
N HIS A 151 -44.47 -23.21 48.15
CA HIS A 151 -43.44 -24.22 48.23
C HIS A 151 -43.99 -25.62 47.89
N PHE A 152 -43.26 -26.33 47.02
CA PHE A 152 -43.59 -27.67 46.58
C PHE A 152 -42.53 -28.66 47.07
N PHE A 153 -42.92 -29.61 47.93
CA PHE A 153 -42.00 -30.55 48.55
C PHE A 153 -41.62 -31.75 47.66
N SER A 154 -42.28 -31.90 46.50
CA SER A 154 -41.98 -32.94 45.52
C SER A 154 -42.33 -32.50 44.10
N LEU A 155 -41.69 -33.12 43.10
CA LEU A 155 -42.06 -32.88 41.70
C LEU A 155 -43.50 -33.32 41.41
N GLU A 156 -43.97 -34.39 42.06
CA GLU A 156 -45.34 -34.88 41.93
C GLU A 156 -46.38 -33.84 42.41
N GLN A 157 -46.11 -33.15 43.52
CA GLN A 157 -46.94 -32.03 43.98
C GLN A 157 -46.93 -30.89 42.94
N ALA A 158 -45.75 -30.56 42.39
CA ALA A 158 -45.62 -29.52 41.38
C ALA A 158 -46.35 -29.85 40.07
N LEU A 159 -46.50 -31.14 39.72
CA LEU A 159 -47.30 -31.54 38.55
C LEU A 159 -48.78 -31.20 38.71
N ASN A 160 -49.33 -31.16 39.92
CA ASN A 160 -50.75 -30.85 40.13
C ASN A 160 -51.16 -29.48 39.59
N ALA A 161 -50.21 -28.54 39.49
CA ALA A 161 -50.44 -27.20 38.95
C ALA A 161 -50.83 -27.19 37.46
N PHE A 162 -50.46 -28.21 36.69
CA PHE A 162 -50.72 -28.22 35.23
C PHE A 162 -51.06 -29.59 34.63
N LYS A 163 -50.94 -30.69 35.38
CA LYS A 163 -51.11 -32.06 34.82
C LYS A 163 -52.48 -32.31 34.21
N ASN A 164 -53.51 -31.55 34.60
CA ASN A 164 -54.88 -31.68 34.08
C ASN A 164 -55.12 -30.82 32.83
N ASP A 165 -54.20 -29.91 32.48
CA ASP A 165 -54.43 -28.96 31.39
C ASP A 165 -54.38 -29.63 30.01
N PRO A 166 -55.16 -29.17 29.03
CA PRO A 166 -55.11 -29.69 27.67
C PRO A 166 -53.77 -29.35 26.99
N LEU A 167 -53.36 -30.21 26.05
CA LEU A 167 -52.25 -29.89 25.16
C LEU A 167 -52.63 -28.75 24.22
N ARG A 168 -51.68 -27.84 23.98
CA ARG A 168 -51.88 -26.64 23.13
C ARG A 168 -51.88 -26.98 21.64
N HIS A 169 -51.28 -28.10 21.26
CA HIS A 169 -51.24 -28.63 19.91
C HIS A 169 -50.94 -30.13 19.94
N GLU A 170 -51.09 -30.80 18.79
CA GLU A 170 -50.68 -32.19 18.62
C GLU A 170 -49.16 -32.34 18.81
N PRO A 171 -48.67 -33.34 19.56
CA PRO A 171 -47.24 -33.56 19.74
C PRO A 171 -46.50 -33.69 18.39
N GLY A 172 -45.37 -33.02 18.25
CA GLY A 172 -44.60 -32.96 17.00
C GLY A 172 -45.07 -31.90 16.00
N SER A 173 -46.33 -31.45 16.05
CA SER A 173 -46.87 -30.52 15.03
C SER A 173 -46.36 -29.08 15.14
N LYS A 174 -45.97 -28.63 16.34
CA LYS A 174 -45.46 -27.27 16.59
C LYS A 174 -44.35 -27.30 17.65
N TYR A 175 -43.49 -26.30 17.58
CA TYR A 175 -42.55 -25.98 18.65
C TYR A 175 -43.23 -25.08 19.69
N LEU A 176 -43.17 -25.49 20.97
CA LEU A 176 -43.68 -24.72 22.10
C LEU A 176 -42.75 -24.88 23.30
N TYR A 177 -41.93 -23.86 23.56
CA TYR A 177 -41.07 -23.82 24.73
C TYR A 177 -41.88 -23.94 26.03
N SER A 178 -41.53 -24.91 26.87
CA SER A 178 -42.29 -25.22 28.08
C SER A 178 -41.43 -25.70 29.23
N THR A 179 -41.36 -24.89 30.30
CA THR A 179 -40.77 -25.32 31.58
C THR A 179 -41.59 -26.41 32.26
N PHE A 180 -42.92 -26.39 32.16
CA PHE A 180 -43.75 -27.48 32.69
C PHE A 180 -43.50 -28.81 31.99
N GLY A 181 -43.17 -28.79 30.69
CA GLY A 181 -42.70 -29.99 29.99
C GLY A 181 -41.45 -30.60 30.62
N TYR A 182 -40.50 -29.77 31.07
CA TYR A 182 -39.30 -30.23 31.78
C TYR A 182 -39.59 -30.70 33.21
N ASN A 183 -40.57 -30.11 33.89
CA ASN A 183 -41.01 -30.60 35.19
C ASN A 183 -41.59 -32.02 35.08
N LEU A 184 -42.45 -32.26 34.08
CA LEU A 184 -42.96 -33.59 33.75
C LEU A 184 -41.82 -34.55 33.41
N LEU A 185 -40.84 -34.09 32.63
CA LEU A 185 -39.67 -34.88 32.28
C LEU A 185 -38.84 -35.29 33.50
N GLY A 186 -38.67 -34.39 34.48
CA GLY A 186 -38.03 -34.70 35.76
C GLY A 186 -38.77 -35.78 36.54
N THR A 187 -40.10 -35.70 36.63
CA THR A 187 -40.91 -36.76 37.28
C THR A 187 -40.83 -38.09 36.53
N VAL A 188 -40.80 -38.07 35.19
CA VAL A 188 -40.60 -39.29 34.39
C VAL A 188 -39.25 -39.93 34.74
N ALA A 189 -38.18 -39.14 34.88
CA ALA A 189 -36.87 -39.65 35.30
C ALA A 189 -36.93 -40.28 36.71
N GLU A 190 -37.58 -39.62 37.68
CA GLU A 190 -37.77 -40.16 39.04
C GLU A 190 -38.48 -41.51 39.03
N LYS A 191 -39.61 -41.60 38.32
CA LYS A 191 -40.43 -42.82 38.31
C LYS A 191 -39.79 -43.94 37.49
N ALA A 192 -39.05 -43.61 36.43
CA ALA A 192 -38.31 -44.61 35.64
C ALA A 192 -37.15 -45.24 36.43
N ALA A 193 -36.42 -44.44 37.21
CA ALA A 193 -35.26 -44.91 37.97
C ALA A 193 -35.60 -45.35 39.41
N GLY A 194 -36.78 -45.00 39.93
CA GLY A 194 -37.18 -45.29 41.31
C GLY A 194 -36.41 -44.48 42.37
N GLU A 195 -35.81 -43.36 41.99
CA GLU A 195 -34.95 -42.52 42.84
C GLU A 195 -35.34 -41.05 42.72
N ASN A 196 -35.11 -40.26 43.77
CA ASN A 196 -35.43 -38.82 43.79
C ASN A 196 -34.61 -38.05 42.73
N TYR A 197 -35.22 -37.03 42.12
CA TYR A 197 -34.66 -36.26 41.02
C TYR A 197 -33.32 -35.60 41.38
N LEU A 198 -33.23 -34.98 42.57
CA LEU A 198 -32.00 -34.31 42.98
C LEU A 198 -30.88 -35.32 43.22
N LYS A 199 -31.21 -36.51 43.73
CA LYS A 199 -30.25 -37.59 43.92
C LYS A 199 -29.78 -38.18 42.58
N LEU A 200 -30.69 -38.33 41.63
CA LEU A 200 -30.36 -38.73 40.26
C LEU A 200 -29.47 -37.69 39.55
N LEU A 201 -29.85 -36.41 39.65
CA LEU A 201 -29.07 -35.31 39.07
C LEU A 201 -27.65 -35.28 39.67
N GLU A 202 -27.54 -35.41 40.98
CA GLU A 202 -26.27 -35.48 41.69
C GLU A 202 -25.39 -36.63 41.18
N THR A 203 -25.93 -37.85 41.17
CA THR A 203 -25.15 -39.07 40.90
C THR A 203 -24.84 -39.28 39.42
N LYS A 204 -25.71 -38.81 38.51
CA LYS A 204 -25.57 -39.02 37.06
C LYS A 204 -24.98 -37.83 36.32
N VAL A 205 -25.06 -36.62 36.87
CA VAL A 205 -24.63 -35.39 36.19
C VAL A 205 -23.64 -34.59 37.02
N LEU A 206 -24.01 -34.14 38.22
CA LEU A 206 -23.21 -33.16 38.98
C LEU A 206 -21.89 -33.76 39.47
N ALA A 207 -21.92 -34.89 40.17
CA ALA A 207 -20.72 -35.53 40.68
C ALA A 207 -19.77 -36.02 39.57
N PRO A 208 -20.24 -36.69 38.48
CA PRO A 208 -19.37 -37.05 37.36
C PRO A 208 -18.75 -35.86 36.61
N ALA A 209 -19.47 -34.73 36.55
CA ALA A 209 -18.94 -33.48 35.98
C ALA A 209 -18.01 -32.73 36.94
N GLY A 210 -18.08 -33.00 38.25
CA GLY A 210 -17.34 -32.28 39.28
C GLY A 210 -17.98 -30.96 39.71
N MET A 211 -19.31 -30.84 39.60
CA MET A 211 -20.10 -29.65 39.94
C MET A 211 -20.43 -29.62 41.44
N LYS A 212 -19.54 -29.08 42.27
CA LYS A 212 -19.65 -29.15 43.74
C LYS A 212 -20.51 -28.05 44.36
N ASP A 213 -20.78 -26.98 43.62
CA ASP A 213 -21.51 -25.80 44.06
C ASP A 213 -22.92 -25.73 43.48
N THR A 214 -23.33 -26.73 42.70
CA THR A 214 -24.65 -26.79 42.08
C THR A 214 -25.65 -27.49 42.99
N VAL A 215 -26.72 -26.80 43.38
CA VAL A 215 -27.72 -27.28 44.35
C VAL A 215 -29.14 -26.83 43.97
N ALA A 216 -30.17 -27.40 44.60
CA ALA A 216 -31.53 -26.87 44.51
C ALA A 216 -31.61 -25.48 45.19
N ASP A 217 -32.37 -24.55 44.60
CA ASP A 217 -32.61 -23.22 45.19
C ASP A 217 -33.70 -23.29 46.27
N ASP A 218 -33.43 -24.07 47.32
CA ASP A 218 -34.35 -24.29 48.45
C ASP A 218 -34.37 -23.06 49.37
N VAL A 219 -35.57 -22.57 49.68
CA VAL A 219 -35.77 -21.40 50.54
C VAL A 219 -35.58 -21.71 52.03
N PHE A 220 -35.66 -22.98 52.43
CA PHE A 220 -35.47 -23.41 53.82
C PHE A 220 -34.02 -23.79 54.14
N GLN A 221 -33.18 -24.02 53.13
CA GLN A 221 -31.78 -24.40 53.32
C GLN A 221 -30.86 -23.20 53.46
N VAL A 222 -29.88 -23.32 54.35
CA VAL A 222 -28.78 -22.36 54.47
C VAL A 222 -27.77 -22.65 53.37
N ILE A 223 -27.84 -21.88 52.28
CA ILE A 223 -26.98 -22.04 51.11
C ILE A 223 -25.94 -20.91 51.11
N GLY A 224 -24.67 -21.27 51.34
CA GLY A 224 -23.57 -20.31 51.32
C GLY A 224 -23.28 -19.76 49.93
N GLN A 225 -22.84 -18.50 49.86
CA GLN A 225 -22.49 -17.77 48.63
C GLN A 225 -23.68 -17.55 47.67
N ARG A 226 -24.93 -17.68 48.12
CA ARG A 226 -26.14 -17.40 47.32
C ARG A 226 -26.24 -15.90 47.04
N SER A 227 -26.35 -15.51 45.76
CA SER A 227 -26.50 -14.10 45.37
C SER A 227 -27.90 -13.57 45.70
N ARG A 228 -27.99 -12.30 46.13
CA ARG A 228 -29.24 -11.54 46.17
C ARG A 228 -29.62 -11.12 44.75
N GLY A 229 -30.89 -11.28 44.37
CA GLY A 229 -31.38 -10.96 43.04
C GLY A 229 -32.02 -9.57 42.95
N TYR A 230 -31.80 -8.86 41.85
CA TYR A 230 -32.24 -7.49 41.63
C TYR A 230 -33.05 -7.31 40.34
N ILE A 231 -33.82 -6.23 40.29
CA ILE A 231 -34.54 -5.73 39.12
C ILE A 231 -34.28 -4.25 38.93
N ARG A 232 -34.29 -3.81 37.68
CA ARG A 232 -34.44 -2.40 37.29
C ARG A 232 -35.68 -2.30 36.41
N PRO A 233 -36.86 -1.98 36.96
CA PRO A 233 -38.10 -2.05 36.21
C PRO A 233 -38.17 -0.92 35.17
N SER A 234 -38.81 -1.20 34.04
CA SER A 234 -39.26 -0.19 33.07
C SER A 234 -40.58 0.44 33.50
N ASP A 235 -40.94 1.57 32.91
CA ASP A 235 -42.25 2.21 33.13
C ASP A 235 -43.42 1.24 32.89
N GLN A 236 -43.30 0.38 31.88
CA GLN A 236 -44.30 -0.65 31.60
C GLN A 236 -44.41 -1.65 32.75
N GLN A 237 -43.29 -2.10 33.32
CA GLN A 237 -43.29 -3.04 34.44
C GLN A 237 -43.85 -2.40 35.71
N ILE A 238 -43.55 -1.12 35.96
CA ILE A 238 -44.12 -0.35 37.08
C ILE A 238 -45.64 -0.23 36.92
N SER A 239 -46.13 0.10 35.72
CA SER A 239 -47.56 0.25 35.44
C SER A 239 -48.37 -1.03 35.72
N GLN A 240 -47.75 -2.21 35.55
CA GLN A 240 -48.37 -3.51 35.81
C GLN A 240 -48.49 -3.84 37.30
N LEU A 241 -47.73 -3.18 38.17
CA LEU A 241 -47.77 -3.36 39.64
C LEU A 241 -48.84 -2.47 40.30
N GLY A 242 -49.42 -1.51 39.57
CA GLY A 242 -50.43 -0.57 40.06
C GLY A 242 -49.86 0.60 40.84
N ALA A 243 -50.73 1.56 41.22
CA ALA A 243 -50.35 2.83 41.86
C ALA A 243 -49.66 2.71 43.24
N ALA A 244 -49.58 1.50 43.80
CA ALA A 244 -48.92 1.21 45.07
C ALA A 244 -47.41 0.90 44.92
N ALA A 245 -46.88 0.78 43.70
CA ALA A 245 -45.46 0.57 43.46
C ALA A 245 -44.69 1.88 43.66
N HIS A 246 -44.03 2.03 44.81
CA HIS A 246 -43.05 3.10 45.07
C HIS A 246 -41.73 2.81 44.34
N MET A 247 -41.78 2.70 43.01
CA MET A 247 -40.62 2.37 42.17
C MET A 247 -40.44 3.41 41.08
N THR A 248 -39.19 3.79 40.81
CA THR A 248 -38.79 4.64 39.69
C THR A 248 -38.19 3.79 38.59
N ALA A 249 -38.50 4.09 37.33
CA ALA A 249 -37.95 3.35 36.20
C ALA A 249 -36.42 3.45 36.18
N GLY A 250 -35.76 2.32 35.91
CA GLY A 250 -34.30 2.24 35.84
C GLY A 250 -33.57 2.19 37.19
N GLU A 251 -34.20 2.52 38.32
CA GLU A 251 -33.58 2.38 39.64
C GLU A 251 -33.46 0.92 40.08
N LEU A 252 -32.51 0.63 40.97
CA LEU A 252 -32.21 -0.72 41.44
C LEU A 252 -33.12 -1.10 42.61
N TYR A 253 -33.82 -2.22 42.49
CA TYR A 253 -34.67 -2.77 43.55
C TYR A 253 -34.39 -4.25 43.76
N ASN A 254 -34.71 -4.75 44.94
CA ASN A 254 -34.77 -6.18 45.22
C ASN A 254 -35.76 -6.86 44.26
N ALA A 255 -35.37 -8.02 43.70
CA ALA A 255 -36.25 -8.81 42.89
C ALA A 255 -37.41 -9.39 43.70
N THR A 256 -38.52 -9.69 43.00
CA THR A 256 -39.71 -10.29 43.60
C THR A 256 -39.38 -11.59 44.32
N LEU A 257 -40.01 -11.82 45.48
CA LEU A 257 -39.94 -13.09 46.19
C LEU A 257 -40.39 -14.21 45.26
N HIS A 258 -39.62 -15.30 45.26
CA HIS A 258 -39.81 -16.36 44.29
C HIS A 258 -39.25 -17.67 44.85
N ASP A 259 -40.15 -18.63 45.04
CA ASP A 259 -39.82 -20.01 45.36
C ASP A 259 -39.75 -20.82 44.06
N THR A 260 -38.63 -21.49 43.82
CA THR A 260 -38.40 -22.23 42.56
C THR A 260 -38.64 -23.73 42.68
N SER A 261 -39.09 -24.22 43.84
CA SER A 261 -39.36 -25.63 44.13
C SER A 261 -40.34 -26.26 43.14
N MET A 262 -41.30 -25.49 42.62
CA MET A 262 -42.24 -25.95 41.58
C MET A 262 -41.54 -26.40 40.28
N LYS A 263 -40.31 -25.95 40.02
CA LYS A 263 -39.66 -26.06 38.70
C LYS A 263 -38.19 -26.43 38.78
N ILE A 264 -37.80 -27.23 39.78
CA ILE A 264 -36.41 -27.68 39.94
C ILE A 264 -35.79 -28.20 38.61
N PRO A 265 -36.42 -29.13 37.85
CA PRO A 265 -35.85 -29.59 36.57
C PRO A 265 -35.85 -28.51 35.48
N GLY A 266 -36.83 -27.63 35.52
CA GLY A 266 -37.03 -26.60 34.52
C GLY A 266 -36.25 -25.30 34.75
N GLY A 267 -35.79 -25.05 35.98
CA GLY A 267 -35.01 -23.88 36.36
C GLY A 267 -34.88 -23.55 37.84
N GLY A 268 -35.00 -24.53 38.75
CA GLY A 268 -34.93 -24.29 40.20
C GLY A 268 -33.59 -24.67 40.84
N LEU A 269 -32.48 -24.55 40.11
CA LEU A 269 -31.13 -24.83 40.62
C LEU A 269 -30.34 -23.53 40.80
N LEU A 270 -29.47 -23.51 41.79
CA LEU A 270 -28.35 -22.58 41.94
C LEU A 270 -27.07 -23.23 41.39
N SER A 271 -26.19 -22.44 40.79
CA SER A 271 -24.87 -22.90 40.34
C SER A 271 -23.88 -21.73 40.24
N THR A 272 -22.62 -22.07 39.97
CA THR A 272 -21.56 -21.11 39.61
C THR A 272 -21.23 -21.25 38.13
N PRO A 273 -20.70 -20.19 37.48
CA PRO A 273 -20.20 -20.30 36.11
C PRO A 273 -19.14 -21.41 35.97
N SER A 274 -18.26 -21.58 36.96
CA SER A 274 -17.23 -22.63 36.95
C SER A 274 -17.83 -24.04 36.95
N ASP A 275 -18.92 -24.29 37.67
CA ASP A 275 -19.63 -25.57 37.63
C ASP A 275 -20.31 -25.81 36.27
N LEU A 276 -20.95 -24.78 35.70
CA LEU A 276 -21.55 -24.90 34.37
C LEU A 276 -20.51 -25.17 33.27
N ILE A 277 -19.29 -24.64 33.41
CA ILE A 277 -18.18 -24.98 32.52
C ILE A 277 -17.72 -26.43 32.73
N ARG A 278 -17.61 -26.90 33.97
CA ARG A 278 -17.30 -28.31 34.26
C ARG A 278 -18.32 -29.26 33.65
N PHE A 279 -19.61 -28.91 33.72
CA PHE A 279 -20.69 -29.61 33.03
C PHE A 279 -20.48 -29.66 31.52
N ALA A 280 -20.23 -28.52 30.89
CA ALA A 280 -20.00 -28.43 29.46
C ALA A 280 -18.79 -29.26 29.01
N ILE A 281 -17.66 -29.18 29.74
CA ILE A 281 -16.46 -29.96 29.49
C ILE A 281 -16.76 -31.46 29.60
N ALA A 282 -17.42 -31.89 30.67
CA ALA A 282 -17.74 -33.30 30.90
C ALA A 282 -18.69 -33.86 29.82
N LEU A 283 -19.70 -33.08 29.41
CA LEU A 283 -20.59 -33.43 28.32
C LEU A 283 -19.83 -33.54 27.00
N ASN A 284 -19.02 -32.54 26.65
CA ASN A 284 -18.30 -32.50 25.38
C ASN A 284 -17.31 -33.67 25.25
N GLN A 285 -16.60 -33.99 26.34
CA GLN A 285 -15.66 -35.12 26.43
C GLN A 285 -16.34 -36.50 26.50
N GLY A 286 -17.67 -36.58 26.43
CA GLY A 286 -18.39 -37.86 26.46
C GLY A 286 -18.37 -38.56 27.82
N ARG A 287 -18.11 -37.83 28.92
CA ARG A 287 -18.13 -38.39 30.28
C ARG A 287 -19.54 -38.62 30.83
N LEU A 288 -20.54 -37.92 30.28
CA LEU A 288 -21.92 -37.95 30.77
C LEU A 288 -22.88 -38.77 29.90
N LEU A 289 -22.61 -38.84 28.59
CA LEU A 289 -23.44 -39.51 27.58
C LEU A 289 -22.53 -40.24 26.58
N SER A 290 -23.04 -41.31 25.99
CA SER A 290 -22.41 -41.96 24.84
C SER A 290 -22.31 -41.02 23.64
N ASP A 291 -21.34 -41.24 22.75
CA ASP A 291 -21.18 -40.40 21.55
C ASP A 291 -22.39 -40.44 20.61
N ALA A 292 -23.14 -41.55 20.57
CA ALA A 292 -24.37 -41.65 19.79
C ALA A 292 -25.44 -40.71 20.35
N THR A 293 -25.64 -40.72 21.66
CA THR A 293 -26.68 -39.92 22.32
C THR A 293 -26.30 -38.45 22.43
N LYS A 294 -25.02 -38.13 22.68
CA LYS A 294 -24.50 -36.76 22.59
C LYS A 294 -24.72 -36.17 21.20
N ARG A 295 -24.45 -36.93 20.12
CA ARG A 295 -24.76 -36.49 18.75
C ARG A 295 -26.26 -36.26 18.56
N ALA A 296 -27.11 -37.20 19.00
CA ALA A 296 -28.56 -37.04 18.91
C ALA A 296 -29.09 -35.82 19.70
N MET A 297 -28.44 -35.48 20.82
CA MET A 297 -28.77 -34.32 21.65
C MET A 297 -28.63 -33.00 20.89
N TRP A 298 -27.60 -32.88 20.06
CA TRP A 298 -27.25 -31.66 19.34
C TRP A 298 -27.75 -31.61 17.90
N ILE A 299 -28.58 -32.57 17.49
CA ILE A 299 -29.31 -32.50 16.23
C ILE A 299 -30.56 -31.63 16.44
N GLU A 300 -30.69 -30.61 15.59
CA GLU A 300 -31.88 -29.76 15.54
C GLU A 300 -33.15 -30.60 15.30
N ARG A 301 -34.16 -30.41 16.15
CA ARG A 301 -35.46 -31.06 15.97
C ARG A 301 -36.26 -30.34 14.89
N ARG A 302 -37.15 -31.11 14.26
CA ARG A 302 -38.09 -30.59 13.27
C ARG A 302 -39.51 -30.92 13.68
N THR A 303 -40.45 -30.06 13.30
CA THR A 303 -41.88 -30.38 13.40
C THR A 303 -42.24 -31.52 12.44
N SER A 304 -43.44 -32.09 12.56
CA SER A 304 -43.94 -33.10 11.63
C SER A 304 -44.09 -32.57 10.19
N SER A 305 -44.18 -31.25 9.99
CA SER A 305 -44.13 -30.61 8.66
C SER A 305 -42.71 -30.38 8.12
N GLY A 306 -41.67 -30.69 8.90
CA GLY A 306 -40.27 -30.52 8.51
C GLY A 306 -39.67 -29.15 8.87
N GLU A 307 -40.41 -28.27 9.54
CA GLU A 307 -39.92 -26.95 9.97
C GLU A 307 -38.83 -27.09 11.03
N ALA A 308 -37.74 -26.35 10.86
CA ALA A 308 -36.62 -26.28 11.82
C ALA A 308 -37.05 -25.54 13.09
N THR A 309 -36.71 -26.06 14.27
CA THR A 309 -37.10 -25.47 15.56
C THR A 309 -36.01 -24.60 16.19
N GLY A 310 -34.77 -24.67 15.70
CA GLY A 310 -33.59 -24.11 16.36
C GLY A 310 -33.26 -24.76 17.72
N TYR A 311 -33.85 -25.93 18.03
CA TYR A 311 -33.73 -26.57 19.34
C TYR A 311 -33.51 -28.09 19.21
N GLY A 312 -32.49 -28.60 19.91
CA GLY A 312 -32.17 -30.01 20.03
C GLY A 312 -32.85 -30.66 21.24
N LEU A 313 -32.21 -31.65 21.86
CA LEU A 313 -32.71 -32.24 23.10
C LEU A 313 -32.12 -31.45 24.29
N GLY A 314 -32.78 -30.35 24.67
CA GLY A 314 -32.40 -29.50 25.82
C GLY A 314 -31.36 -28.42 25.54
N TRP A 315 -31.09 -28.12 24.26
CA TRP A 315 -30.16 -27.09 23.83
C TRP A 315 -30.72 -26.33 22.63
N ARG A 316 -30.43 -25.03 22.55
CA ARG A 316 -30.56 -24.28 21.29
C ARG A 316 -29.40 -24.65 20.38
N ILE A 317 -29.67 -24.72 19.09
CA ILE A 317 -28.73 -25.12 18.05
C ILE A 317 -28.57 -23.98 17.04
N ALA A 318 -27.33 -23.61 16.75
CA ALA A 318 -26.98 -22.63 15.73
C ALA A 318 -25.67 -23.03 15.03
N LYS A 319 -25.30 -22.30 13.98
CA LYS A 319 -23.96 -22.35 13.40
C LYS A 319 -23.26 -21.01 13.58
N ARG A 320 -21.96 -21.03 13.89
CA ARG A 320 -21.07 -19.87 13.94
C ARG A 320 -19.84 -20.17 13.09
N ASP A 321 -19.55 -19.36 12.09
CA ASP A 321 -18.42 -19.54 11.17
C ASP A 321 -18.36 -20.94 10.54
N GLY A 322 -19.54 -21.52 10.27
CA GLY A 322 -19.70 -22.89 9.76
C GLY A 322 -19.67 -24.00 10.82
N GLU A 323 -19.23 -23.71 12.05
CA GLU A 323 -19.14 -24.65 13.17
C GLU A 323 -20.42 -24.73 14.01
N LEU A 324 -20.60 -25.82 14.77
CA LEU A 324 -21.76 -26.03 15.64
C LEU A 324 -21.64 -25.17 16.89
N LEU A 325 -22.70 -24.40 17.19
CA LEU A 325 -22.87 -23.70 18.45
C LEU A 325 -24.10 -24.26 19.17
N VAL A 326 -23.89 -24.80 20.38
CA VAL A 326 -25.00 -25.22 21.26
C VAL A 326 -25.02 -24.36 22.50
N TRP A 327 -26.21 -23.87 22.87
CA TRP A 327 -26.33 -22.90 23.95
C TRP A 327 -27.68 -22.93 24.63
N HIS A 328 -27.76 -22.33 25.81
CA HIS A 328 -29.02 -22.06 26.49
C HIS A 328 -28.92 -20.80 27.34
N THR A 329 -29.99 -20.01 27.37
CA THR A 329 -30.12 -18.86 28.29
C THR A 329 -31.02 -19.19 29.46
N GLY A 330 -30.89 -18.43 30.54
CA GLY A 330 -31.81 -18.47 31.66
C GLY A 330 -32.23 -17.07 32.06
N GLY A 331 -33.53 -16.89 32.30
CA GLY A 331 -34.09 -15.68 32.88
C GLY A 331 -35.13 -16.05 33.93
N GLN A 332 -35.02 -15.45 35.10
CA GLN A 332 -35.94 -15.60 36.24
C GLN A 332 -35.88 -14.35 37.12
N ALA A 333 -36.76 -14.26 38.12
CA ALA A 333 -36.72 -13.19 39.10
C ALA A 333 -35.31 -13.05 39.71
N GLY A 334 -34.70 -11.90 39.46
CA GLY A 334 -33.38 -11.54 39.98
C GLY A 334 -32.17 -12.17 39.31
N THR A 335 -32.28 -12.75 38.11
CA THR A 335 -31.11 -13.32 37.41
C THR A 335 -31.23 -13.33 35.90
N SER A 336 -30.08 -13.28 35.24
CA SER A 336 -29.90 -13.61 33.83
C SER A 336 -28.66 -14.47 33.65
N THR A 337 -28.74 -15.49 32.81
CA THR A 337 -27.66 -16.47 32.60
C THR A 337 -27.53 -16.89 31.14
N VAL A 338 -26.33 -17.31 30.75
CA VAL A 338 -26.05 -17.95 29.46
C VAL A 338 -24.97 -19.02 29.62
N LEU A 339 -25.14 -20.12 28.88
CA LEU A 339 -24.13 -21.16 28.68
C LEU A 339 -23.99 -21.42 27.17
N MET A 340 -22.77 -21.32 26.65
CA MET A 340 -22.43 -21.58 25.24
C MET A 340 -21.32 -22.63 25.15
N VAL A 341 -21.40 -23.48 24.14
CA VAL A 341 -20.39 -24.51 23.83
C VAL A 341 -20.19 -24.56 22.32
N LEU A 342 -18.93 -24.48 21.89
CA LEU A 342 -18.47 -24.84 20.55
C LEU A 342 -17.76 -26.20 20.64
N PRO A 343 -18.45 -27.32 20.33
CA PRO A 343 -17.93 -28.65 20.61
C PRO A 343 -16.61 -28.96 19.91
N GLN A 344 -16.45 -28.50 18.66
CA GLN A 344 -15.31 -28.77 17.79
C GLN A 344 -14.01 -28.16 18.33
N THR A 345 -14.04 -26.90 18.75
CA THR A 345 -12.88 -26.18 19.30
C THR A 345 -12.70 -26.42 20.80
N GLY A 346 -13.69 -27.03 21.47
CA GLY A 346 -13.69 -27.23 22.91
C GLY A 346 -13.82 -25.92 23.70
N ILE A 347 -14.32 -24.86 23.08
CA ILE A 347 -14.58 -23.58 23.73
C ILE A 347 -15.93 -23.66 24.43
N SER A 348 -16.00 -23.25 25.70
CA SER A 348 -17.27 -23.06 26.41
C SER A 348 -17.23 -21.85 27.32
N MET A 349 -18.38 -21.20 27.49
CA MET A 349 -18.52 -19.97 28.26
C MET A 349 -19.82 -19.99 29.06
N ALA A 350 -19.71 -19.68 30.35
CA ALA A 350 -20.84 -19.49 31.24
C ALA A 350 -20.77 -18.08 31.83
N ILE A 351 -21.87 -17.32 31.76
CA ILE A 351 -21.99 -15.98 32.36
C ILE A 351 -23.29 -15.95 33.15
N MET A 352 -23.22 -15.46 34.39
CA MET A 352 -24.36 -15.37 35.29
C MET A 352 -24.34 -14.03 36.02
N CYS A 353 -25.45 -13.32 36.06
CA CYS A 353 -25.59 -12.09 36.83
C CYS A 353 -26.83 -12.11 37.74
N ASN A 354 -26.81 -11.24 38.75
CA ASN A 354 -27.90 -11.07 39.71
C ASN A 354 -28.89 -9.95 39.31
N LEU A 355 -28.95 -9.59 38.03
CA LEU A 355 -29.93 -8.67 37.48
C LEU A 355 -30.86 -9.40 36.51
N GLN A 356 -32.17 -9.22 36.70
CA GLN A 356 -33.18 -9.75 35.79
C GLN A 356 -33.20 -9.02 34.43
N ASN A 357 -33.57 -9.73 33.37
CA ASN A 357 -33.80 -9.20 32.01
C ASN A 357 -32.57 -8.59 31.33
N VAL A 358 -31.37 -9.11 31.61
CA VAL A 358 -30.13 -8.75 30.91
C VAL A 358 -29.84 -9.76 29.80
N SER A 359 -29.66 -9.27 28.57
CA SER A 359 -29.23 -10.13 27.46
C SER A 359 -27.71 -10.39 27.53
N LEU A 360 -27.32 -11.56 28.03
CA LEU A 360 -25.90 -11.95 28.12
C LEU A 360 -25.36 -12.62 26.85
N VAL A 361 -26.22 -12.92 25.87
CA VAL A 361 -25.81 -13.55 24.59
C VAL A 361 -24.91 -12.62 23.78
N ALA A 362 -25.22 -11.32 23.73
CA ALA A 362 -24.41 -10.33 23.01
C ALA A 362 -23.00 -10.24 23.60
N LEU A 363 -22.91 -10.09 24.92
CA LEU A 363 -21.65 -10.09 25.66
C LEU A 363 -20.84 -11.36 25.41
N ALA A 364 -21.47 -12.55 25.49
CA ALA A 364 -20.79 -13.81 25.24
C ALA A 364 -20.24 -13.91 23.81
N ASN A 365 -20.99 -13.43 22.81
CA ASN A 365 -20.51 -13.41 21.42
C ASN A 365 -19.31 -12.48 21.22
N THR A 366 -19.34 -11.26 21.77
CA THR A 366 -18.20 -10.34 21.70
C THR A 366 -16.95 -10.93 22.34
N LEU A 367 -17.10 -11.59 23.49
CA LEU A 367 -15.98 -12.27 24.15
C LEU A 367 -15.45 -13.45 23.35
N LEU A 368 -16.31 -14.20 22.64
CA LEU A 368 -15.86 -15.27 21.73
C LEU A 368 -15.06 -14.73 20.55
N ASP A 369 -15.44 -13.59 19.98
CA ASP A 369 -14.66 -12.92 18.93
C ASP A 369 -13.27 -12.51 19.46
N ASP A 370 -13.23 -11.96 20.67
CA ASP A 370 -12.00 -11.55 21.33
C ASP A 370 -11.05 -12.72 21.64
N ILE A 371 -11.58 -13.90 21.95
CA ILE A 371 -10.83 -15.14 22.20
C ILE A 371 -10.29 -15.74 20.91
N ASN A 372 -11.07 -15.69 19.83
CA ASN A 372 -10.68 -16.24 18.53
C ASN A 372 -9.75 -15.31 17.73
N ALA A 373 -9.54 -14.08 18.21
CA ALA A 373 -8.64 -13.13 17.56
C ALA A 373 -7.17 -13.64 17.59
N PRO A 374 -6.43 -13.61 16.45
CA PRO A 374 -5.03 -14.02 16.40
C PRO A 374 -4.16 -13.31 17.45
N THR A 375 -3.09 -13.96 17.90
CA THR A 375 -2.05 -13.28 18.70
C THR A 375 -1.37 -12.22 17.83
N PRO A 376 -1.16 -10.98 18.33
CA PRO A 376 -0.44 -9.97 17.59
C PRO A 376 0.95 -10.49 17.23
N ILE A 377 1.30 -10.38 15.95
CA ILE A 377 2.57 -10.85 15.43
C ILE A 377 3.60 -9.75 15.69
N ASP A 378 4.72 -10.09 16.33
CA ASP A 378 5.79 -9.13 16.61
C ASP A 378 6.65 -8.90 15.36
N TYR A 379 6.45 -7.76 14.71
CA TYR A 379 7.22 -7.33 13.54
C TYR A 379 8.48 -6.53 13.88
N THR A 380 8.88 -6.38 15.15
CA THR A 380 10.00 -5.51 15.55
C THR A 380 11.30 -5.77 14.77
N ALA A 381 11.67 -7.03 14.58
CA ALA A 381 12.87 -7.39 13.81
C ALA A 381 12.73 -7.10 12.31
N ALA A 382 11.53 -7.31 11.75
CA ALA A 382 11.21 -6.97 10.36
C ALA A 382 11.28 -5.46 10.13
N ILE A 383 10.67 -4.67 11.03
CA ILE A 383 10.70 -3.21 11.02
C ILE A 383 12.15 -2.71 11.08
N GLY A 384 13.00 -3.28 11.94
CA GLY A 384 14.42 -2.92 12.02
C GLY A 384 15.17 -3.10 10.69
N LYS A 385 14.91 -4.20 9.97
CA LYS A 385 15.48 -4.44 8.64
C LYS A 385 14.91 -3.51 7.57
N LEU A 386 13.61 -3.22 7.62
CA LEU A 386 12.96 -2.31 6.67
C LEU A 386 13.47 -0.87 6.84
N ASN A 387 13.64 -0.42 8.08
CA ASN A 387 14.24 0.88 8.41
C ASN A 387 15.61 1.05 7.77
N ALA A 388 16.51 0.08 7.99
CA ALA A 388 17.86 0.15 7.43
C ALA A 388 17.87 0.15 5.89
N ALA A 389 16.94 -0.59 5.26
CA ALA A 389 16.78 -0.58 3.81
C ALA A 389 16.30 0.78 3.29
N ALA A 390 15.29 1.38 3.93
CA ALA A 390 14.74 2.68 3.55
C ALA A 390 15.78 3.81 3.72
N GLU A 391 16.51 3.85 4.84
CA GLU A 391 17.60 4.81 5.07
C GLU A 391 18.69 4.70 3.99
N ARG A 392 19.07 3.47 3.64
CA ARG A 392 20.07 3.24 2.59
C ARG A 392 19.58 3.74 1.24
N GLU A 393 18.34 3.45 0.85
CA GLU A 393 17.80 3.93 -0.43
C GLU A 393 17.73 5.46 -0.48
N VAL A 394 17.28 6.10 0.59
CA VAL A 394 17.22 7.57 0.69
C VAL A 394 18.61 8.17 0.54
N GLN A 395 19.62 7.63 1.24
CA GLN A 395 21.00 8.11 1.16
C GLN A 395 21.63 7.84 -0.21
N GLN A 396 21.53 6.61 -0.70
CA GLN A 396 22.19 6.17 -1.94
C GLN A 396 21.59 6.84 -3.17
N LYS A 397 20.27 7.05 -3.19
CA LYS A 397 19.55 7.67 -4.32
C LYS A 397 19.32 9.16 -4.15
N GLN A 398 19.72 9.70 -3.00
CA GLN A 398 19.52 11.11 -2.62
C GLN A 398 18.03 11.49 -2.76
N LEU A 399 17.14 10.67 -2.19
CA LEU A 399 15.71 10.96 -2.21
C LEU A 399 15.43 12.12 -1.26
N PRO A 400 14.70 13.18 -1.68
CA PRO A 400 14.35 14.27 -0.79
C PRO A 400 13.46 13.83 0.37
N ALA A 401 12.40 13.08 0.06
CA ALA A 401 11.46 12.56 1.05
C ALA A 401 10.96 11.16 0.66
N LEU A 402 10.75 10.30 1.65
CA LEU A 402 10.14 8.98 1.54
C LEU A 402 9.32 8.69 2.80
N SER A 403 8.08 8.21 2.66
CA SER A 403 7.31 7.63 3.76
C SER A 403 6.86 6.21 3.40
N ILE A 404 6.78 5.32 4.39
CA ILE A 404 6.33 3.94 4.22
C ILE A 404 5.55 3.47 5.45
N ALA A 405 4.50 2.68 5.24
CA ALA A 405 3.69 2.07 6.27
C ALA A 405 3.37 0.61 5.93
N ILE A 406 3.25 -0.23 6.96
CA ILE A 406 2.88 -1.64 6.85
C ILE A 406 1.62 -1.94 7.67
N VAL A 407 0.76 -2.81 7.14
CA VAL A 407 -0.55 -3.17 7.69
C VAL A 407 -0.66 -4.69 7.78
N ASP A 408 -1.06 -5.21 8.94
CA ASP A 408 -1.41 -6.62 9.14
C ASP A 408 -2.83 -6.72 9.69
N ASN A 409 -3.67 -7.50 9.01
CA ASN A 409 -5.11 -7.54 9.24
C ASN A 409 -5.74 -6.15 9.10
N GLU A 410 -6.29 -5.61 10.17
CA GLU A 410 -7.03 -4.34 10.15
C GLU A 410 -6.23 -3.22 10.82
N GLU A 411 -4.99 -3.51 11.24
CA GLU A 411 -4.16 -2.61 12.02
C GLU A 411 -2.90 -2.18 11.25
N MET A 412 -2.65 -0.87 11.23
CA MET A 412 -1.36 -0.33 10.82
C MET A 412 -0.35 -0.66 11.91
N ILE A 413 0.61 -1.53 11.58
CA ILE A 413 1.59 -2.03 12.54
C ILE A 413 2.71 -1.02 12.75
N TRP A 414 3.11 -0.32 11.68
CA TRP A 414 4.20 0.64 11.72
C TRP A 414 4.16 1.57 10.51
N ALA A 415 4.57 2.82 10.71
CA ALA A 415 4.80 3.81 9.66
C ALA A 415 5.98 4.70 10.03
N SER A 416 6.70 5.21 9.02
CA SER A 416 7.78 6.16 9.23
C SER A 416 8.07 7.00 7.99
N GLY A 417 8.84 8.07 8.21
CA GLY A 417 9.29 9.03 7.21
C GLY A 417 10.80 9.24 7.25
N TYR A 418 11.40 9.50 6.10
CA TYR A 418 12.84 9.65 5.91
C TYR A 418 13.13 10.84 4.98
N GLY A 419 14.21 11.56 5.28
CA GLY A 419 14.63 12.73 4.52
C GLY A 419 14.01 14.03 5.03
N THR A 420 13.82 14.99 4.14
CA THR A 420 13.38 16.35 4.43
C THR A 420 12.25 16.74 3.47
N ARG A 421 11.08 17.09 4.01
CA ARG A 421 9.89 17.42 3.21
C ARG A 421 10.01 18.76 2.48
N ASP A 422 10.83 19.67 3.01
CA ASP A 422 11.23 20.93 2.36
C ASP A 422 12.73 21.13 2.57
N VAL A 423 13.51 21.02 1.49
CA VAL A 423 14.98 21.11 1.53
C VAL A 423 15.47 22.49 1.96
N GLU A 424 14.73 23.55 1.64
CA GLU A 424 15.08 24.92 2.02
C GLU A 424 14.78 25.18 3.50
N GLN A 425 13.61 24.74 3.97
CA GLN A 425 13.17 24.94 5.36
C GLN A 425 13.70 23.87 6.33
N LYS A 426 14.33 22.80 5.82
CA LYS A 426 14.87 21.66 6.59
C LYS A 426 13.84 20.97 7.49
N GLN A 427 12.58 20.91 7.04
CA GLN A 427 11.52 20.25 7.80
C GLN A 427 11.60 18.72 7.64
N PRO A 428 11.57 17.93 8.73
CA PRO A 428 11.69 16.48 8.64
C PRO A 428 10.42 15.86 8.02
N VAL A 429 10.61 14.71 7.37
CA VAL A 429 9.50 13.85 6.91
C VAL A 429 9.02 13.00 8.08
N ASN A 430 7.72 12.74 8.14
CA ASN A 430 7.09 11.82 9.08
C ASN A 430 6.03 10.95 8.36
N GLU A 431 5.36 10.08 9.11
CA GLU A 431 4.32 9.18 8.63
C GLU A 431 3.07 9.89 8.08
N ASP A 432 2.78 11.10 8.55
CA ASP A 432 1.63 11.91 8.15
C ASP A 432 1.94 12.91 7.03
N THR A 433 3.19 12.93 6.54
CA THR A 433 3.58 13.78 5.42
C THR A 433 2.71 13.47 4.19
N VAL A 434 2.20 14.52 3.57
CA VAL A 434 1.30 14.45 2.42
C VAL A 434 2.11 14.46 1.13
N TYR A 435 1.64 13.69 0.16
CA TYR A 435 2.22 13.58 -1.18
C TYR A 435 1.11 13.56 -2.23
N ARG A 436 1.44 13.88 -3.49
CA ARG A 436 0.57 13.48 -4.61
C ARG A 436 0.77 11.98 -4.84
N VAL A 437 -0.31 11.21 -4.90
CA VAL A 437 -0.23 9.73 -5.04
C VAL A 437 -0.46 9.23 -6.46
N GLY A 438 -0.60 10.16 -7.42
CA GLY A 438 -0.74 9.87 -8.83
C GLY A 438 -1.86 8.85 -9.10
N SER A 439 -1.54 7.80 -9.85
CA SER A 439 -2.54 6.84 -10.34
C SER A 439 -3.24 5.97 -9.28
N VAL A 440 -2.79 6.00 -8.01
CA VAL A 440 -3.58 5.44 -6.89
C VAL A 440 -4.97 6.09 -6.82
N SER A 441 -5.12 7.33 -7.31
CA SER A 441 -6.40 8.04 -7.48
C SER A 441 -7.49 7.22 -8.17
N LYS A 442 -7.11 6.38 -9.15
CA LYS A 442 -8.06 5.59 -9.97
C LYS A 442 -8.89 4.65 -9.11
N LEU A 443 -8.28 4.05 -8.08
CA LEU A 443 -8.94 3.16 -7.14
C LEU A 443 -10.15 3.83 -6.48
N PHE A 444 -10.01 5.08 -6.06
CA PHE A 444 -11.05 5.81 -5.37
C PHE A 444 -12.19 6.23 -6.31
N THR A 445 -11.85 6.66 -7.53
CA THR A 445 -12.83 6.93 -8.59
C THR A 445 -13.63 5.67 -8.94
N ASP A 446 -12.94 4.54 -9.10
CA ASP A 446 -13.57 3.28 -9.48
C ASP A 446 -14.47 2.73 -8.36
N ILE A 447 -14.05 2.85 -7.10
CA ILE A 447 -14.89 2.48 -5.94
C ILE A 447 -16.16 3.32 -5.88
N ALA A 448 -16.09 4.63 -6.15
CA ALA A 448 -17.27 5.49 -6.16
C ALA A 448 -18.28 5.08 -7.24
N ILE A 449 -17.82 4.63 -8.41
CA ILE A 449 -18.68 4.03 -9.43
C ILE A 449 -19.28 2.70 -8.96
N MET A 450 -18.47 1.83 -8.36
CA MET A 450 -18.95 0.53 -7.85
C MET A 450 -20.02 0.71 -6.76
N GLN A 451 -19.96 1.75 -5.93
CA GLN A 451 -21.02 2.10 -4.98
C GLN A 451 -22.36 2.42 -5.67
N LEU A 452 -22.34 3.08 -6.83
CA LEU A 452 -23.56 3.33 -7.62
C LEU A 452 -24.07 2.06 -8.32
N VAL A 453 -23.17 1.15 -8.69
CA VAL A 453 -23.52 -0.18 -9.20
C VAL A 453 -24.24 -1.01 -8.12
N GLU A 454 -23.74 -1.01 -6.87
CA GLU A 454 -24.42 -1.67 -5.74
C GLU A 454 -25.82 -1.12 -5.48
N GLN A 455 -26.01 0.18 -5.72
CA GLN A 455 -27.31 0.85 -5.62
C GLN A 455 -28.25 0.56 -6.80
N GLY A 456 -27.79 -0.19 -7.82
CA GLY A 456 -28.53 -0.46 -9.05
C GLY A 456 -28.73 0.78 -9.93
N LYS A 457 -27.95 1.84 -9.73
CA LYS A 457 -28.02 3.08 -10.52
C LYS A 457 -27.18 3.01 -11.80
N LEU A 458 -26.11 2.21 -11.77
CA LEU A 458 -25.22 1.98 -12.90
C LEU A 458 -25.14 0.49 -13.20
N ASP A 459 -25.13 0.17 -14.49
CA ASP A 459 -24.73 -1.11 -15.07
C ASP A 459 -23.35 -0.95 -15.72
N LEU A 460 -22.39 -1.79 -15.33
CA LEU A 460 -21.01 -1.78 -15.82
C LEU A 460 -20.90 -2.15 -17.29
N ASP A 461 -21.85 -2.93 -17.81
CA ASP A 461 -21.81 -3.52 -19.14
C ASP A 461 -22.77 -2.81 -20.12
N ALA A 462 -23.49 -1.79 -19.65
CA ALA A 462 -24.26 -0.92 -20.52
C ALA A 462 -23.35 -0.06 -21.42
N PRO A 463 -23.80 0.29 -22.64
CA PRO A 463 -23.08 1.21 -23.52
C PRO A 463 -22.88 2.55 -22.81
N ILE A 464 -21.67 3.12 -22.90
CA ILE A 464 -21.28 4.34 -22.18
C ILE A 464 -22.19 5.54 -22.53
N GLN A 465 -22.74 5.56 -23.75
CA GLN A 465 -23.70 6.57 -24.22
C GLN A 465 -25.02 6.57 -23.43
N THR A 466 -25.32 5.51 -22.68
CA THR A 466 -26.44 5.48 -21.73
C THR A 466 -26.30 6.57 -20.66
N TYR A 467 -25.06 6.85 -20.24
CA TYR A 467 -24.76 7.82 -19.18
C TYR A 467 -24.16 9.13 -19.73
N LEU A 468 -23.46 9.06 -20.86
CA LEU A 468 -22.86 10.22 -21.55
C LEU A 468 -23.23 10.22 -23.05
N PRO A 469 -24.45 10.61 -23.43
CA PRO A 469 -24.91 10.57 -24.83
C PRO A 469 -24.04 11.39 -25.81
N GLN A 470 -23.39 12.44 -25.31
CA GLN A 470 -22.49 13.31 -26.06
C GLN A 470 -21.09 12.74 -26.28
N PHE A 471 -20.73 11.65 -25.58
CA PHE A 471 -19.42 11.02 -25.73
C PHE A 471 -19.45 10.02 -26.90
N GLN A 472 -18.88 10.44 -28.04
CA GLN A 472 -18.90 9.76 -29.33
C GLN A 472 -17.54 9.86 -30.03
N PRO A 473 -16.46 9.26 -29.48
CA PRO A 473 -15.21 9.12 -30.21
C PRO A 473 -15.40 8.28 -31.48
N GLU A 474 -14.53 8.46 -32.48
CA GLU A 474 -14.58 7.66 -33.70
C GLU A 474 -14.31 6.18 -33.39
N ASN A 475 -15.32 5.34 -33.64
CA ASN A 475 -15.26 3.90 -33.38
C ASN A 475 -15.50 3.10 -34.66
N SER A 476 -14.42 2.80 -35.37
CA SER A 476 -14.44 2.00 -36.60
C SER A 476 -14.65 0.49 -36.37
N PHE A 477 -14.68 0.04 -35.11
CA PHE A 477 -14.75 -1.39 -34.76
C PHE A 477 -16.17 -1.92 -34.52
N GLY A 478 -17.15 -1.02 -34.38
CA GLY A 478 -18.57 -1.40 -34.17
C GLY A 478 -18.84 -2.13 -32.85
N VAL A 479 -17.96 -2.01 -31.86
CA VAL A 479 -18.14 -2.54 -30.49
C VAL A 479 -18.28 -1.37 -29.53
N GLU A 480 -19.37 -1.35 -28.77
CA GLU A 480 -19.65 -0.28 -27.81
C GLU A 480 -18.66 -0.28 -26.65
N ILE A 481 -18.36 0.92 -26.14
CA ILE A 481 -17.52 1.12 -24.95
C ILE A 481 -18.39 0.98 -23.71
N THR A 482 -17.90 0.29 -22.68
CA THR A 482 -18.61 0.16 -21.38
C THR A 482 -17.77 0.68 -20.21
N LEU A 483 -18.40 0.92 -19.04
CA LEU A 483 -17.67 1.28 -17.81
C LEU A 483 -16.65 0.21 -17.42
N ARG A 484 -17.02 -1.08 -17.52
CA ARG A 484 -16.09 -2.19 -17.25
C ARG A 484 -14.84 -2.08 -18.09
N GLN A 485 -14.97 -1.79 -19.38
CA GLN A 485 -13.83 -1.68 -20.29
C GLN A 485 -12.97 -0.45 -19.98
N LEU A 486 -13.56 0.67 -19.58
CA LEU A 486 -12.80 1.86 -19.18
C LEU A 486 -11.97 1.60 -17.92
N MET A 487 -12.60 1.06 -16.87
CA MET A 487 -12.00 0.81 -15.54
C MET A 487 -11.01 -0.37 -15.52
N THR A 488 -10.96 -1.16 -16.60
CA THR A 488 -10.01 -2.27 -16.79
C THR A 488 -8.97 -1.96 -17.87
N HIS A 489 -8.95 -0.74 -18.41
CA HIS A 489 -8.05 -0.29 -19.48
C HIS A 489 -8.15 -1.10 -20.79
N ARG A 490 -9.39 -1.42 -21.18
CA ARG A 490 -9.73 -2.25 -22.36
C ARG A 490 -10.74 -1.62 -23.30
N SER A 491 -11.05 -0.33 -23.14
CA SER A 491 -11.94 0.40 -24.06
C SER A 491 -11.32 0.65 -25.43
N GLY A 492 -9.99 0.56 -25.55
CA GLY A 492 -9.27 0.91 -26.77
C GLY A 492 -9.10 2.41 -26.99
N LEU A 493 -9.49 3.26 -26.03
CA LEU A 493 -9.26 4.71 -26.09
C LEU A 493 -7.76 5.06 -26.12
N VAL A 494 -7.48 6.26 -26.64
CA VAL A 494 -6.17 6.92 -26.53
C VAL A 494 -5.70 7.01 -25.08
N ARG A 495 -4.39 7.09 -24.87
CA ARG A 495 -3.83 7.16 -23.51
C ARG A 495 -4.21 8.46 -22.80
N GLU A 496 -3.97 9.57 -23.48
CA GLU A 496 -4.16 10.94 -23.00
C GLU A 496 -5.21 11.65 -23.87
N SER A 497 -5.96 12.58 -23.27
CA SER A 497 -6.93 13.41 -23.99
C SER A 497 -6.25 14.59 -24.69
N PRO A 498 -6.77 15.10 -25.83
CA PRO A 498 -6.21 16.30 -26.46
C PRO A 498 -6.13 17.52 -25.53
N VAL A 499 -7.14 17.70 -24.66
CA VAL A 499 -7.21 18.76 -23.64
C VAL A 499 -7.15 18.15 -22.24
N GLY A 500 -6.42 18.76 -21.30
CA GLY A 500 -6.40 18.33 -19.90
C GLY A 500 -5.56 17.10 -19.61
N ASN A 501 -4.75 16.66 -20.57
CA ASN A 501 -3.80 15.55 -20.42
C ASN A 501 -2.71 15.83 -19.38
N TYR A 502 -1.90 14.81 -19.13
CA TYR A 502 -0.73 14.88 -18.26
C TYR A 502 0.18 16.10 -18.48
N PHE A 503 0.33 16.59 -19.72
CA PHE A 503 1.26 17.68 -20.06
C PHE A 503 0.65 19.07 -19.91
N ASP A 504 -0.67 19.19 -19.99
CA ASP A 504 -1.42 20.43 -20.12
C ASP A 504 -1.51 21.21 -18.79
N PRO A 505 -0.82 22.37 -18.66
CA PRO A 505 -0.82 23.14 -17.43
C PRO A 505 -2.05 24.07 -17.29
N THR A 506 -3.02 24.02 -18.21
CA THR A 506 -4.14 24.99 -18.24
C THR A 506 -5.30 24.66 -17.29
N GLU A 507 -5.22 23.53 -16.57
CA GLU A 507 -6.21 23.05 -15.60
C GLU A 507 -7.67 23.07 -16.12
N PRO A 508 -7.97 22.50 -17.30
CA PRO A 508 -9.31 22.54 -17.86
C PRO A 508 -10.27 21.68 -17.03
N SER A 509 -11.57 22.00 -17.09
CA SER A 509 -12.60 21.19 -16.43
C SER A 509 -12.63 19.75 -16.96
N LEU A 510 -13.14 18.82 -16.13
CA LEU A 510 -13.34 17.43 -16.53
C LEU A 510 -14.26 17.31 -17.75
N ALA A 511 -15.31 18.15 -17.84
CA ALA A 511 -16.21 18.19 -18.98
C ALA A 511 -15.49 18.57 -20.29
N ALA A 512 -14.65 19.61 -20.25
CA ALA A 512 -13.85 20.01 -21.43
C ALA A 512 -12.83 18.94 -21.84
N THR A 513 -12.22 18.27 -20.85
CA THR A 513 -11.30 17.15 -21.05
C THR A 513 -12.01 16.00 -21.78
N VAL A 514 -13.19 15.58 -21.30
CA VAL A 514 -13.97 14.49 -21.91
C VAL A 514 -14.56 14.88 -23.27
N ASP A 515 -15.00 16.12 -23.45
CA ASP A 515 -15.51 16.59 -24.75
C ASP A 515 -14.43 16.53 -25.83
N SER A 516 -13.17 16.85 -25.49
CA SER A 516 -12.06 16.81 -26.44
C SER A 516 -11.81 15.42 -27.04
N LEU A 517 -12.22 14.34 -26.36
CA LEU A 517 -12.07 12.96 -26.84
C LEU A 517 -13.00 12.64 -28.02
N ASN A 518 -14.06 13.42 -28.25
CA ASN A 518 -14.96 13.25 -29.41
C ASN A 518 -14.26 13.47 -30.75
N HIS A 519 -13.06 14.07 -30.73
CA HIS A 519 -12.23 14.29 -31.91
C HIS A 519 -11.13 13.23 -32.10
N THR A 520 -11.16 12.16 -31.31
CA THR A 520 -10.17 11.07 -31.34
C THR A 520 -10.79 9.79 -31.90
N ALA A 521 -9.93 8.87 -32.36
CA ALA A 521 -10.33 7.52 -32.77
C ALA A 521 -9.85 6.46 -31.77
N LEU A 522 -10.59 5.35 -31.67
CA LEU A 522 -10.13 4.20 -30.89
C LEU A 522 -8.86 3.61 -31.50
N VAL A 523 -7.85 3.40 -30.64
CA VAL A 523 -6.56 2.80 -30.99
C VAL A 523 -6.69 1.30 -31.22
N TYR A 524 -7.52 0.64 -30.41
CA TYR A 524 -7.79 -0.80 -30.51
C TYR A 524 -9.28 -1.07 -30.46
N LYS A 525 -9.67 -2.22 -31.03
CA LYS A 525 -11.00 -2.77 -30.79
C LYS A 525 -11.18 -2.98 -29.27
N PRO A 526 -12.30 -2.53 -28.67
CA PRO A 526 -12.58 -2.81 -27.26
C PRO A 526 -12.38 -4.29 -26.93
N GLU A 527 -11.83 -4.56 -25.75
CA GLU A 527 -11.45 -5.88 -25.22
C GLU A 527 -10.32 -6.62 -25.96
N SER A 528 -9.82 -6.13 -27.10
CA SER A 528 -8.79 -6.86 -27.85
C SER A 528 -7.41 -6.84 -27.17
N LYS A 529 -7.07 -5.74 -26.49
CA LYS A 529 -5.81 -5.54 -25.78
C LYS A 529 -6.02 -4.65 -24.56
N THR A 530 -5.15 -4.78 -23.56
CA THR A 530 -5.02 -3.80 -22.49
C THR A 530 -4.22 -2.59 -23.01
N LYS A 531 -4.76 -1.38 -22.86
CA LYS A 531 -4.09 -0.10 -23.13
C LYS A 531 -4.37 0.84 -21.97
N TYR A 532 -3.35 1.09 -21.16
CA TYR A 532 -3.45 2.01 -20.03
C TYR A 532 -3.84 3.42 -20.51
N SER A 533 -4.91 3.97 -19.95
CA SER A 533 -5.50 5.22 -20.42
C SER A 533 -6.00 6.06 -19.25
N ASN A 534 -5.41 7.26 -19.10
CA ASN A 534 -5.87 8.28 -18.17
C ASN A 534 -7.16 8.92 -18.69
N ALA A 535 -7.26 9.09 -20.02
CA ALA A 535 -8.47 9.56 -20.69
C ALA A 535 -9.69 8.67 -20.38
N ALA A 536 -9.52 7.35 -20.37
CA ALA A 536 -10.59 6.42 -20.03
C ALA A 536 -11.13 6.66 -18.61
N ILE A 537 -10.26 6.89 -17.63
CA ILE A 537 -10.68 7.17 -16.26
C ILE A 537 -11.28 8.58 -16.10
N ALA A 538 -10.87 9.55 -16.93
CA ALA A 538 -11.57 10.84 -17.00
C ALA A 538 -13.04 10.66 -17.43
N VAL A 539 -13.32 9.78 -18.41
CA VAL A 539 -14.68 9.43 -18.80
C VAL A 539 -15.45 8.76 -17.64
N VAL A 540 -14.79 7.86 -16.89
CA VAL A 540 -15.38 7.24 -15.68
C VAL A 540 -15.77 8.30 -14.65
N GLY A 541 -14.90 9.27 -14.39
CA GLY A 541 -15.20 10.39 -13.51
C GLY A 541 -16.34 11.28 -14.01
N ALA A 542 -16.44 11.52 -15.33
CA ALA A 542 -17.53 12.28 -15.91
C ALA A 542 -18.88 11.54 -15.81
N VAL A 543 -18.89 10.20 -15.94
CA VAL A 543 -20.08 9.39 -15.64
C VAL A 543 -20.48 9.57 -14.19
N LEU A 544 -19.53 9.53 -13.25
CA LEU A 544 -19.81 9.77 -11.83
C LEU A 544 -20.50 11.11 -11.63
N GLU A 545 -19.94 12.21 -12.16
CA GLU A 545 -20.51 13.57 -12.04
C GLU A 545 -21.91 13.71 -12.61
N GLN A 546 -22.26 12.96 -13.67
CA GLN A 546 -23.63 12.97 -14.22
C GLN A 546 -24.66 12.26 -13.33
N GLN A 547 -24.23 11.38 -12.41
CA GLN A 547 -25.13 10.59 -11.56
C GLN A 547 -25.29 11.13 -10.14
N ILE A 548 -24.60 12.21 -9.81
CA ILE A 548 -24.54 12.82 -8.48
C ILE A 548 -24.90 14.32 -8.54
N ALA A 549 -25.13 14.93 -7.39
CA ALA A 549 -25.46 16.35 -7.28
C ALA A 549 -24.26 17.26 -6.95
N ASN A 550 -23.12 16.67 -6.59
CA ASN A 550 -21.88 17.33 -6.18
C ASN A 550 -20.73 17.01 -7.16
N SER A 551 -19.53 17.55 -6.92
CA SER A 551 -18.35 17.27 -7.75
C SER A 551 -17.82 15.85 -7.55
N HIS A 552 -17.03 15.34 -8.50
CA HIS A 552 -16.29 14.07 -8.32
C HIS A 552 -15.49 14.05 -7.00
N ALA A 553 -14.76 15.12 -6.71
CA ALA A 553 -13.94 15.24 -5.51
C ALA A 553 -14.77 15.18 -4.22
N ASP A 554 -15.93 15.86 -4.19
CA ASP A 554 -16.84 15.83 -3.06
C ASP A 554 -17.46 14.46 -2.85
N GLN A 555 -17.84 13.77 -3.93
CA GLN A 555 -18.41 12.44 -3.85
C GLN A 555 -17.40 11.45 -3.26
N VAL A 556 -16.16 11.43 -3.76
CA VAL A 556 -15.10 10.57 -3.22
C VAL A 556 -14.85 10.88 -1.75
N ARG A 557 -14.77 12.16 -1.38
CA ARG A 557 -14.58 12.56 0.02
C ARG A 557 -15.69 12.04 0.92
N GLN A 558 -16.95 12.32 0.58
CA GLN A 558 -18.09 12.01 1.45
C GLN A 558 -18.40 10.50 1.53
N SER A 559 -18.19 9.77 0.45
CA SER A 559 -18.59 8.35 0.35
C SER A 559 -17.47 7.36 0.66
N ILE A 560 -16.21 7.82 0.68
CA ILE A 560 -15.04 6.95 0.90
C ILE A 560 -14.11 7.54 1.96
N LEU A 561 -13.58 8.76 1.77
CA LEU A 561 -12.53 9.30 2.65
C LEU A 561 -13.03 9.60 4.06
N ASP A 562 -14.19 10.26 4.19
CA ASP A 562 -14.80 10.62 5.47
C ASP A 562 -15.18 9.37 6.29
N PRO A 563 -15.86 8.33 5.73
CA PRO A 563 -16.10 7.06 6.41
C PRO A 563 -14.83 6.34 6.89
N LEU A 564 -13.75 6.40 6.10
CA LEU A 564 -12.46 5.81 6.44
C LEU A 564 -11.61 6.69 7.38
N LYS A 565 -12.05 7.93 7.65
CA LYS A 565 -11.31 8.96 8.40
C LYS A 565 -9.94 9.28 7.76
N MET A 566 -9.90 9.33 6.44
CA MET A 566 -8.72 9.73 5.67
C MET A 566 -8.66 11.26 5.55
N GLN A 567 -8.25 11.93 6.63
CA GLN A 567 -8.34 13.39 6.78
C GLN A 567 -7.23 14.17 6.05
N SER A 568 -6.12 13.51 5.75
CA SER A 568 -4.98 14.06 5.01
C SER A 568 -5.02 13.63 3.54
N SER A 569 -6.22 13.34 3.04
CA SER A 569 -6.46 12.80 1.70
C SER A 569 -7.54 13.58 0.96
N GLY A 570 -7.34 13.80 -0.34
CA GLY A 570 -8.31 14.51 -1.16
C GLY A 570 -7.84 14.71 -2.60
N PHE A 571 -8.78 15.01 -3.50
CA PHE A 571 -8.50 15.39 -4.90
C PHE A 571 -8.24 16.89 -5.08
N GLN A 572 -8.37 17.65 -3.99
CA GLN A 572 -8.05 19.06 -3.89
C GLN A 572 -7.18 19.26 -2.66
N LEU A 573 -6.18 20.14 -2.77
CA LEU A 573 -5.29 20.43 -1.66
C LEU A 573 -6.00 21.34 -0.65
N SER A 574 -6.15 20.88 0.59
CA SER A 574 -6.61 21.72 1.69
C SER A 574 -5.45 22.46 2.36
N PRO A 575 -5.69 23.55 3.12
CA PRO A 575 -4.63 24.26 3.84
C PRO A 575 -3.80 23.35 4.78
N ASP A 576 -4.47 22.44 5.50
CA ASP A 576 -3.79 21.51 6.42
C ASP A 576 -2.92 20.48 5.68
N MET A 577 -3.34 20.08 4.48
CA MET A 577 -2.56 19.20 3.61
C MET A 577 -1.38 19.94 2.98
N GLU A 578 -1.56 21.20 2.60
CA GLU A 578 -0.50 22.06 2.04
C GLU A 578 0.64 22.26 3.04
N GLU A 579 0.33 22.51 4.32
CA GLU A 579 1.35 22.65 5.39
C GLU A 579 2.20 21.37 5.58
N ASN A 580 1.65 20.21 5.21
CA ASN A 580 2.30 18.91 5.36
C ASN A 580 2.77 18.28 4.04
N LEU A 581 2.63 18.99 2.92
CA LEU A 581 3.00 18.50 1.59
C LEU A 581 4.53 18.44 1.44
N ALA A 582 5.06 17.29 1.04
CA ALA A 582 6.46 17.19 0.64
C ALA A 582 6.68 17.90 -0.70
N VAL A 583 7.74 18.71 -0.83
CA VAL A 583 8.14 19.35 -2.09
C VAL A 583 8.58 18.28 -3.09
N GLY A 584 7.85 18.18 -4.21
CA GLY A 584 8.13 17.22 -5.27
C GLY A 584 9.28 17.67 -6.18
N TRP A 585 10.13 16.73 -6.60
CA TRP A 585 11.26 16.99 -7.49
C TRP A 585 11.18 16.15 -8.76
N MET A 586 11.38 16.78 -9.91
CA MET A 586 11.52 16.10 -11.19
C MET A 586 12.98 15.84 -11.53
N ARG A 587 13.19 14.83 -12.38
CA ARG A 587 14.52 14.47 -12.89
C ARG A 587 14.46 14.28 -14.40
N THR A 588 15.37 14.92 -15.10
CA THR A 588 15.56 14.76 -16.55
C THR A 588 16.28 13.45 -16.86
N TYR A 589 16.17 12.97 -18.11
CA TYR A 589 16.88 11.79 -18.60
C TYR A 589 18.40 11.83 -18.32
N ASP A 590 18.99 13.02 -18.45
CA ASP A 590 20.41 13.27 -18.28
C ASP A 590 20.84 13.54 -16.83
N GLY A 591 19.90 13.50 -15.87
CA GLY A 591 20.17 13.45 -14.43
C GLY A 591 20.00 14.78 -13.69
N ARG A 592 19.69 15.87 -14.40
CA ARG A 592 19.38 17.17 -13.79
C ARG A 592 18.08 17.10 -13.01
N ARG A 593 17.99 17.84 -11.90
CA ARG A 593 16.80 17.94 -11.05
C ARG A 593 16.23 19.35 -11.06
N PHE A 594 14.91 19.45 -10.96
CA PHE A 594 14.19 20.72 -10.87
C PHE A 594 12.88 20.54 -10.07
N SER A 595 12.30 21.66 -9.61
CA SER A 595 11.04 21.62 -8.85
C SER A 595 9.89 21.11 -9.71
N ALA A 596 9.05 20.24 -9.15
CA ALA A 596 7.90 19.71 -9.86
C ALA A 596 6.77 20.74 -9.99
N PRO A 597 6.05 20.78 -11.13
CA PRO A 597 4.86 21.62 -11.25
C PRO A 597 3.71 21.12 -10.36
N THR A 598 2.88 22.04 -9.90
CA THR A 598 1.80 21.79 -8.94
C THR A 598 0.39 21.88 -9.52
N PHE A 599 0.26 22.09 -10.84
CA PHE A 599 -1.04 22.22 -11.48
C PHE A 599 -1.88 20.92 -11.41
N GLN A 600 -3.19 21.09 -11.47
CA GLN A 600 -4.19 20.01 -11.49
C GLN A 600 -4.40 19.49 -12.92
N LEU A 601 -4.43 18.17 -13.06
CA LEU A 601 -4.72 17.54 -14.36
C LEU A 601 -6.21 17.69 -14.69
N GLY A 602 -6.55 17.91 -15.96
CA GLY A 602 -7.93 17.84 -16.44
C GLY A 602 -8.50 16.42 -16.37
N THR A 603 -7.62 15.41 -16.53
CA THR A 603 -7.91 14.00 -16.18
C THR A 603 -7.87 13.75 -14.67
N GLY A 604 -8.33 14.69 -13.84
CA GLY A 604 -8.19 14.68 -12.39
C GLY A 604 -8.60 13.37 -11.68
N PRO A 605 -9.73 12.72 -12.05
CA PRO A 605 -10.12 11.42 -11.51
C PRO A 605 -9.05 10.32 -11.62
N ALA A 606 -8.11 10.47 -12.56
CA ALA A 606 -7.03 9.53 -12.82
C ALA A 606 -5.75 9.79 -12.02
N GLY A 607 -5.56 10.98 -11.42
CA GLY A 607 -4.23 11.36 -10.92
C GLY A 607 -4.11 12.52 -9.92
N ASN A 608 -5.18 13.24 -9.56
CA ASN A 608 -5.07 14.45 -8.71
C ASN A 608 -5.12 14.20 -7.19
N MET A 609 -5.20 12.94 -6.74
CA MET A 609 -5.29 12.66 -5.31
C MET A 609 -3.97 12.94 -4.58
N PHE A 610 -4.11 13.54 -3.40
CA PHE A 610 -3.11 13.68 -2.36
C PHE A 610 -3.44 12.74 -1.20
N SER A 611 -2.42 12.24 -0.50
CA SER A 611 -2.60 11.38 0.69
C SER A 611 -1.31 11.29 1.51
N SER A 612 -1.42 10.83 2.75
CA SER A 612 -0.32 10.29 3.56
C SER A 612 -0.29 8.75 3.53
N VAL A 613 0.81 8.14 3.98
CA VAL A 613 0.86 6.66 4.14
C VAL A 613 -0.02 6.15 5.29
N THR A 614 -0.28 6.99 6.30
CA THR A 614 -1.21 6.68 7.39
C THR A 614 -2.65 6.59 6.90
N ASP A 615 -3.08 7.48 6.02
CA ASP A 615 -4.40 7.41 5.39
C ASP A 615 -4.52 6.25 4.40
N LEU A 616 -3.50 6.03 3.56
CA LEU A 616 -3.47 4.86 2.66
C LEU A 616 -3.53 3.53 3.44
N SER A 617 -2.97 3.50 4.66
CA SER A 617 -3.06 2.33 5.53
C SER A 617 -4.48 2.05 6.01
N LYS A 618 -5.29 3.08 6.27
CA LYS A 618 -6.72 2.92 6.61
C LYS A 618 -7.51 2.32 5.44
N PHE A 619 -7.18 2.76 4.22
CA PHE A 619 -7.73 2.16 3.00
C PHE A 619 -7.35 0.67 2.88
N LEU A 620 -6.08 0.31 3.07
CA LEU A 620 -5.63 -1.08 3.10
C LEU A 620 -6.37 -1.92 4.16
N SER A 621 -6.48 -1.41 5.39
CA SER A 621 -7.26 -2.06 6.47
C SER A 621 -8.71 -2.32 6.06
N CYS A 622 -9.34 -1.37 5.36
CA CYS A 622 -10.70 -1.55 4.85
C CYS A 622 -10.80 -2.68 3.80
N LEU A 623 -9.81 -2.82 2.92
CA LEU A 623 -9.76 -3.95 1.98
C LEU A 623 -9.71 -5.29 2.73
N PHE A 624 -8.94 -5.38 3.81
CA PHE A 624 -8.81 -6.60 4.63
C PHE A 624 -10.03 -6.89 5.51
N CYS A 625 -10.82 -5.86 5.83
CA CYS A 625 -12.13 -5.96 6.48
C CYS A 625 -13.29 -6.07 5.46
N GLN A 626 -12.99 -6.52 4.22
CA GLN A 626 -14.00 -6.79 3.17
C GLN A 626 -14.89 -5.58 2.83
N GLY A 627 -14.32 -4.37 2.80
CA GLY A 627 -15.04 -3.13 2.50
C GLY A 627 -15.76 -2.53 3.71
N GLN A 628 -15.58 -3.10 4.91
CA GLN A 628 -16.07 -2.54 6.17
C GLN A 628 -14.97 -1.73 6.86
N TYR A 629 -15.36 -0.76 7.69
CA TYR A 629 -14.46 -0.03 8.58
C TYR A 629 -15.25 0.50 9.79
N PRO A 630 -14.65 0.71 10.98
CA PRO A 630 -15.38 1.19 12.16
C PRO A 630 -16.16 2.51 11.95
N GLY A 631 -15.77 3.33 10.98
CA GLY A 631 -16.45 4.59 10.61
C GLY A 631 -17.53 4.47 9.53
N GLY A 632 -17.71 3.29 8.91
CA GLY A 632 -18.71 3.04 7.87
C GLY A 632 -18.24 1.99 6.85
N ALA A 633 -19.21 1.38 6.15
CA ALA A 633 -18.93 0.47 5.03
C ALA A 633 -18.75 1.27 3.73
N ILE A 634 -17.72 0.97 2.95
CA ILE A 634 -17.50 1.58 1.62
C ILE A 634 -18.05 0.72 0.49
N LEU A 635 -17.98 -0.61 0.61
CA LEU A 635 -18.45 -1.59 -0.38
C LEU A 635 -18.88 -2.88 0.33
N THR A 636 -19.71 -3.68 -0.34
CA THR A 636 -19.99 -5.05 0.09
C THR A 636 -18.81 -6.00 -0.24
N PRO A 637 -18.64 -7.10 0.51
CA PRO A 637 -17.60 -8.09 0.23
C PRO A 637 -17.66 -8.66 -1.20
N ALA A 638 -18.86 -8.87 -1.75
CA ALA A 638 -19.06 -9.42 -3.08
C ALA A 638 -18.57 -8.47 -4.18
N THR A 639 -18.88 -7.18 -4.05
CA THR A 639 -18.44 -6.15 -4.99
C THR A 639 -16.93 -5.97 -4.93
N LEU A 640 -16.36 -5.90 -3.73
CA LEU A 640 -14.91 -5.80 -3.57
C LEU A 640 -14.19 -6.99 -4.22
N GLN A 641 -14.69 -8.21 -4.01
CA GLN A 641 -14.13 -9.41 -4.62
C GLN A 641 -14.22 -9.40 -6.16
N SER A 642 -15.27 -8.77 -6.71
CA SER A 642 -15.42 -8.60 -8.17
C SER A 642 -14.36 -7.66 -8.74
N MET A 643 -13.93 -6.64 -8.00
CA MET A 643 -12.88 -5.72 -8.44
C MET A 643 -11.51 -6.38 -8.53
N PHE A 644 -11.28 -7.45 -7.76
CA PHE A 644 -10.03 -8.21 -7.78
C PHE A 644 -10.01 -9.31 -8.86
N GLN A 645 -11.11 -9.50 -9.61
CA GLN A 645 -11.13 -10.48 -10.68
C GLN A 645 -10.37 -9.97 -11.90
N PRO A 646 -9.35 -10.69 -12.39
CA PRO A 646 -8.61 -10.27 -13.57
C PRO A 646 -9.50 -10.33 -14.81
N SER A 647 -9.40 -9.29 -15.64
CA SER A 647 -10.07 -9.27 -16.95
C SER A 647 -9.38 -10.25 -17.91
N PRO A 648 -10.11 -11.09 -18.66
CA PRO A 648 -9.52 -12.16 -19.48
C PRO A 648 -8.71 -11.62 -20.67
N GLU A 649 -7.37 -11.65 -20.63
CA GLU A 649 -6.54 -11.23 -21.78
C GLU A 649 -6.70 -12.18 -22.99
N ALA A 650 -6.83 -11.61 -24.18
CA ALA A 650 -6.73 -12.37 -25.43
C ALA A 650 -5.25 -12.73 -25.69
N GLY A 651 -4.81 -13.89 -25.19
CA GLY A 651 -3.44 -14.39 -25.37
C GLY A 651 -2.53 -14.04 -24.19
N GLY A 652 -2.54 -14.91 -23.18
CA GLY A 652 -1.95 -14.64 -21.87
C GLY A 652 -0.42 -14.53 -21.85
N SER A 653 0.06 -13.45 -21.23
CA SER A 653 1.23 -13.42 -20.33
C SER A 653 1.45 -12.01 -19.70
N GLY A 654 0.48 -11.09 -19.77
CA GLY A 654 0.62 -9.71 -19.27
C GLY A 654 0.17 -9.51 -17.82
N SER A 655 0.52 -8.34 -17.27
CA SER A 655 -0.03 -7.83 -16.00
C SER A 655 -1.55 -7.69 -16.15
N GLN A 656 -2.31 -8.41 -15.34
CA GLN A 656 -3.76 -8.42 -15.45
C GLN A 656 -4.35 -7.26 -14.66
N PHE A 657 -5.40 -6.64 -15.20
CA PHE A 657 -6.18 -5.63 -14.48
C PHE A 657 -7.49 -6.23 -14.00
N GLY A 658 -7.76 -6.03 -12.72
CA GLY A 658 -9.12 -5.98 -12.20
C GLY A 658 -9.75 -4.61 -12.45
N ILE A 659 -10.86 -4.33 -11.79
CA ILE A 659 -11.45 -2.98 -11.80
C ILE A 659 -10.58 -2.10 -10.90
N GLY A 660 -9.80 -1.20 -11.48
CA GLY A 660 -8.90 -0.29 -10.77
C GLY A 660 -7.62 -0.91 -10.21
N PHE A 661 -7.54 -2.23 -10.01
CA PHE A 661 -6.36 -2.89 -9.39
C PHE A 661 -5.48 -3.60 -10.43
N HIS A 662 -4.17 -3.42 -10.31
CA HIS A 662 -3.21 -4.36 -10.87
C HIS A 662 -3.28 -5.69 -10.11
N ILE A 663 -3.26 -6.80 -10.84
CA ILE A 663 -3.24 -8.16 -10.30
C ILE A 663 -1.91 -8.80 -10.70
N GLN A 664 -1.05 -9.01 -9.70
CA GLN A 664 0.31 -9.51 -9.85
C GLN A 664 0.56 -10.70 -8.91
N GLN A 665 1.78 -11.24 -8.94
CA GLN A 665 2.23 -12.29 -8.02
C GLN A 665 3.50 -11.82 -7.30
N LEU A 666 3.57 -12.05 -6.00
CA LEU A 666 4.79 -11.93 -5.19
C LEU A 666 5.13 -13.30 -4.62
N ASP A 667 6.20 -13.91 -5.11
CA ASP A 667 6.68 -15.24 -4.69
C ASP A 667 5.57 -16.33 -4.69
N GLY A 668 4.65 -16.26 -5.67
CA GLY A 668 3.53 -17.17 -5.83
C GLY A 668 2.26 -16.82 -5.05
N ILE A 669 2.25 -15.67 -4.35
CA ILE A 669 1.08 -15.14 -3.64
C ILE A 669 0.47 -14.02 -4.48
N THR A 670 -0.86 -14.03 -4.63
CA THR A 670 -1.56 -12.98 -5.38
C THR A 670 -1.41 -11.64 -4.67
N LYS A 671 -0.87 -10.67 -5.41
CA LYS A 671 -0.66 -9.29 -4.97
C LYS A 671 -1.60 -8.40 -5.78
N ILE A 672 -2.38 -7.58 -5.07
CA ILE A 672 -3.23 -6.57 -5.68
C ILE A 672 -2.74 -5.19 -5.26
N GLY A 673 -2.88 -4.20 -6.13
CA GLY A 673 -2.43 -2.87 -5.79
C GLY A 673 -2.49 -1.90 -6.96
N HIS A 674 -1.88 -0.74 -6.76
CA HIS A 674 -1.63 0.19 -7.85
C HIS A 674 -0.38 1.03 -7.56
N GLY A 675 0.45 1.23 -8.59
CA GLY A 675 1.55 2.18 -8.56
C GLY A 675 1.09 3.59 -8.94
N GLY A 676 1.71 4.61 -8.38
CA GLY A 676 1.45 6.01 -8.72
C GLY A 676 2.70 6.68 -9.25
N ALA A 677 2.56 7.45 -10.32
CA ALA A 677 3.56 8.40 -10.78
C ALA A 677 2.85 9.69 -11.18
N ILE A 678 3.37 10.81 -10.71
CA ILE A 678 2.93 12.16 -11.07
C ILE A 678 4.09 13.11 -10.76
N TYR A 679 4.08 14.30 -11.36
CA TYR A 679 5.11 15.32 -11.19
C TYR A 679 5.69 15.41 -9.78
N GLY A 680 6.91 14.90 -9.63
CA GLY A 680 7.64 14.96 -8.37
C GLY A 680 7.40 13.83 -7.38
N TYR A 681 6.57 12.83 -7.71
CA TYR A 681 6.17 11.79 -6.75
C TYR A 681 6.05 10.40 -7.38
N SER A 682 6.42 9.39 -6.59
CA SER A 682 6.23 7.97 -6.91
C SER A 682 5.58 7.27 -5.73
N THR A 683 4.58 6.43 -5.98
CA THR A 683 3.82 5.71 -4.96
C THR A 683 3.73 4.24 -5.30
N GLN A 684 3.72 3.39 -4.27
CA GLN A 684 3.32 2.00 -4.37
C GLN A 684 2.33 1.68 -3.25
N LEU A 685 1.15 1.16 -3.62
CA LEU A 685 0.13 0.69 -2.68
C LEU A 685 -0.18 -0.77 -3.01
N GLU A 686 0.13 -1.68 -2.09
CA GLU A 686 0.12 -3.13 -2.35
C GLU A 686 -0.55 -3.87 -1.21
N ALA A 687 -1.27 -4.94 -1.55
CA ALA A 687 -1.93 -5.83 -0.61
C ALA A 687 -1.80 -7.29 -1.05
N LEU A 688 -1.69 -8.18 -0.06
CA LEU A 688 -1.78 -9.63 -0.20
C LEU A 688 -3.07 -10.10 0.47
N PRO A 689 -4.22 -10.16 -0.24
CA PRO A 689 -5.53 -10.39 0.38
C PRO A 689 -5.62 -11.69 1.17
N THR A 690 -4.99 -12.76 0.69
CA THR A 690 -5.00 -14.08 1.35
C THR A 690 -4.17 -14.12 2.64
N ARG A 691 -3.27 -13.15 2.83
CA ARG A 691 -2.41 -13.01 4.01
C ARG A 691 -2.82 -11.84 4.90
N LYS A 692 -3.69 -10.96 4.38
CA LYS A 692 -4.07 -9.67 4.96
C LYS A 692 -2.88 -8.78 5.32
N LEU A 693 -1.88 -8.76 4.43
CA LEU A 693 -0.68 -7.93 4.56
C LEU A 693 -0.72 -6.80 3.54
N GLY A 694 -0.47 -5.56 3.95
CA GLY A 694 -0.49 -4.40 3.07
C GLY A 694 0.70 -3.47 3.30
N VAL A 695 1.09 -2.74 2.26
CA VAL A 695 2.17 -1.74 2.30
C VAL A 695 1.77 -0.52 1.48
N ALA A 696 2.00 0.66 2.04
CA ALA A 696 1.94 1.93 1.32
C ALA A 696 3.31 2.60 1.40
N ALA A 697 3.91 2.94 0.26
CA ALA A 697 5.20 3.63 0.18
C ALA A 697 5.11 4.79 -0.82
N VAL A 698 5.62 5.96 -0.45
CA VAL A 698 5.58 7.17 -1.28
C VAL A 698 6.90 7.93 -1.18
N ALA A 699 7.41 8.43 -2.31
CA ALA A 699 8.62 9.25 -2.38
C ALA A 699 8.35 10.55 -3.16
N ALA A 700 9.01 11.65 -2.75
CA ALA A 700 8.96 12.95 -3.42
C ALA A 700 10.07 13.13 -4.48
N LEU A 701 10.20 12.14 -5.36
CA LEU A 701 11.06 12.21 -6.54
C LEU A 701 10.37 11.48 -7.72
N ASP A 702 10.25 12.14 -8.86
CA ASP A 702 9.73 11.52 -10.08
C ASP A 702 10.67 10.42 -10.60
N GLY A 703 10.11 9.37 -11.18
CA GLY A 703 10.87 8.21 -11.62
C GLY A 703 11.59 7.46 -10.49
N SER A 704 11.00 7.42 -9.29
CA SER A 704 11.48 6.60 -8.15
C SER A 704 10.60 5.38 -7.85
N ASN A 705 9.70 5.01 -8.77
CA ASN A 705 8.82 3.83 -8.66
C ASN A 705 9.60 2.53 -8.40
N GLY A 706 10.79 2.37 -8.98
CA GLY A 706 11.65 1.21 -8.74
C GLY A 706 12.05 1.08 -7.26
N VAL A 707 12.28 2.21 -6.58
CA VAL A 707 12.63 2.22 -5.14
C VAL A 707 11.43 1.87 -4.27
N VAL A 708 10.30 2.58 -4.45
CA VAL A 708 9.11 2.34 -3.61
C VAL A 708 8.54 0.93 -3.82
N GLN A 709 8.58 0.39 -5.04
CA GLN A 709 8.19 -0.98 -5.31
C GLN A 709 9.14 -1.99 -4.62
N ARG A 710 10.45 -1.78 -4.72
CA ARG A 710 11.44 -2.65 -4.09
C ARG A 710 11.30 -2.70 -2.57
N LEU A 711 11.09 -1.55 -1.94
CA LEU A 711 10.84 -1.46 -0.50
C LEU A 711 9.50 -2.11 -0.11
N ALA A 712 8.44 -1.92 -0.91
CA ALA A 712 7.16 -2.56 -0.65
C ALA A 712 7.22 -4.09 -0.76
N ASP A 713 7.84 -4.63 -1.81
CA ASP A 713 8.02 -6.07 -1.98
C ASP A 713 8.92 -6.66 -0.87
N TYR A 714 9.96 -5.93 -0.44
CA TYR A 714 10.80 -6.35 0.69
C TYR A 714 10.03 -6.35 2.02
N ALA A 715 9.24 -5.31 2.29
CA ALA A 715 8.39 -5.22 3.48
C ALA A 715 7.39 -6.40 3.53
N LEU A 716 6.71 -6.70 2.42
CA LEU A 716 5.80 -7.84 2.34
C LEU A 716 6.52 -9.17 2.59
N ARG A 717 7.72 -9.38 2.04
CA ARG A 717 8.53 -10.58 2.27
C ARG A 717 8.98 -10.73 3.72
N LEU A 718 9.38 -9.62 4.36
CA LEU A 718 9.69 -9.60 5.79
C LEU A 718 8.46 -9.98 6.61
N MET A 719 7.31 -9.42 6.30
CA MET A 719 6.07 -9.72 7.02
C MET A 719 5.64 -11.17 6.85
N ILE A 720 5.70 -11.72 5.63
CA ILE A 720 5.45 -13.15 5.37
C ILE A 720 6.40 -14.02 6.19
N ALA A 721 7.70 -13.71 6.20
CA ALA A 721 8.68 -14.47 6.97
C ALA A 721 8.38 -14.44 8.47
N THR A 722 7.99 -13.29 9.01
CA THR A 722 7.57 -13.15 10.41
C THR A 722 6.31 -13.97 10.71
N GLN A 723 5.26 -13.87 9.88
CA GLN A 723 4.04 -14.67 10.03
C GLN A 723 4.32 -16.18 9.99
N ASP A 724 5.26 -16.60 9.13
CA ASP A 724 5.64 -18.00 8.95
C ASP A 724 6.66 -18.50 9.99
N GLY A 725 7.20 -17.63 10.86
CA GLY A 725 8.30 -17.98 11.77
C GLY A 725 9.60 -18.37 11.07
N LYS A 726 9.84 -17.85 9.86
CA LYS A 726 11.03 -18.12 9.04
C LYS A 726 12.11 -17.04 9.25
N PRO A 727 13.39 -17.33 8.93
CA PRO A 727 14.43 -16.33 8.90
C PRO A 727 14.04 -15.15 7.99
N LEU A 728 14.28 -13.93 8.46
CA LEU A 728 14.01 -12.72 7.69
C LEU A 728 14.97 -12.64 6.50
N PRO A 729 14.49 -12.38 5.27
CA PRO A 729 15.36 -12.20 4.11
C PRO A 729 16.31 -11.01 4.29
N GLU A 730 17.47 -11.07 3.65
CA GLU A 730 18.40 -9.94 3.58
C GLU A 730 18.01 -8.96 2.46
N TYR A 731 18.27 -7.67 2.69
CA TYR A 731 18.13 -6.65 1.66
C TYR A 731 19.38 -6.67 0.77
N ALA A 732 19.22 -6.87 -0.54
CA ALA A 732 20.34 -6.82 -1.47
C ALA A 732 20.98 -5.41 -1.45
N THR A 733 22.29 -5.32 -1.31
CA THR A 733 23.02 -4.03 -1.31
C THR A 733 24.00 -3.97 -2.46
N THR A 734 24.41 -2.76 -2.85
CA THR A 734 25.34 -2.54 -3.94
C THR A 734 26.41 -1.48 -3.62
N GLU A 735 27.57 -1.62 -4.26
CA GLU A 735 28.72 -0.72 -4.19
C GLU A 735 29.09 -0.19 -5.59
N PRO A 736 29.86 0.91 -5.70
CA PRO A 736 30.34 1.40 -7.00
C PRO A 736 31.12 0.32 -7.77
N ILE A 737 31.09 0.39 -9.10
CA ILE A 737 31.86 -0.53 -9.95
C ILE A 737 33.34 -0.08 -9.92
N PRO A 738 34.30 -1.00 -9.70
CA PRO A 738 35.73 -0.67 -9.81
C PRO A 738 36.08 -0.06 -11.17
N SER A 739 36.92 0.98 -11.19
CA SER A 739 37.20 1.77 -12.41
C SER A 739 37.83 0.96 -13.55
N ASP A 740 38.67 -0.03 -13.23
CA ASP A 740 39.25 -0.95 -14.23
C ASP A 740 38.17 -1.75 -14.95
N ARG A 741 37.24 -2.32 -14.19
CA ARG A 741 36.08 -3.02 -14.73
C ARG A 741 35.13 -2.10 -15.48
N ALA A 742 34.91 -0.89 -14.98
CA ALA A 742 34.09 0.11 -15.67
C ALA A 742 34.67 0.42 -17.07
N GLN A 743 35.97 0.68 -17.15
CA GLN A 743 36.67 0.98 -18.41
C GLN A 743 36.57 -0.16 -19.44
N GLU A 744 36.64 -1.42 -19.00
CA GLU A 744 36.44 -2.58 -19.89
C GLU A 744 35.01 -2.62 -20.45
N MET A 745 34.02 -2.22 -19.65
CA MET A 745 32.61 -2.25 -20.01
C MET A 745 32.19 -1.08 -20.90
N VAL A 746 32.83 0.09 -20.81
CA VAL A 746 32.49 1.28 -21.60
C VAL A 746 32.50 0.96 -23.10
N GLY A 747 31.42 1.33 -23.79
CA GLY A 747 31.27 1.07 -25.23
C GLY A 747 29.83 1.06 -25.71
N LEU A 748 29.68 1.05 -27.04
CA LEU A 748 28.41 0.80 -27.71
C LEU A 748 28.34 -0.67 -28.14
N TYR A 749 27.23 -1.32 -27.83
CA TYR A 749 26.96 -2.70 -28.17
C TYR A 749 25.60 -2.79 -28.89
N ARG A 750 25.47 -3.72 -29.84
CA ARG A 750 24.25 -3.93 -30.61
C ARG A 750 23.83 -5.39 -30.63
N ASN A 751 22.53 -5.58 -30.69
CA ASN A 751 21.92 -6.84 -31.05
C ASN A 751 21.12 -6.60 -32.32
N ASP A 752 21.70 -6.97 -33.47
CA ASP A 752 21.10 -6.70 -34.78
C ASP A 752 19.85 -7.56 -35.04
N GLN A 753 19.76 -8.74 -34.43
CA GLN A 753 18.58 -9.61 -34.54
C GLN A 753 17.33 -8.99 -33.91
N LEU A 754 17.51 -8.31 -32.78
CA LEU A 754 16.44 -7.62 -32.05
C LEU A 754 16.33 -6.13 -32.41
N ASN A 755 17.25 -5.63 -33.25
CA ASN A 755 17.42 -4.21 -33.54
C ASN A 755 17.51 -3.34 -32.26
N GLN A 756 18.29 -3.80 -31.29
CA GLN A 756 18.50 -3.13 -29.99
C GLN A 756 19.94 -2.69 -29.83
N PHE A 757 20.17 -1.69 -28.98
CA PHE A 757 21.51 -1.30 -28.54
C PHE A 757 21.60 -1.26 -27.01
N ALA A 758 22.83 -1.38 -26.50
CA ALA A 758 23.20 -1.10 -25.13
C ALA A 758 24.45 -0.22 -25.17
N ARG A 759 24.43 0.92 -24.47
CA ARG A 759 25.58 1.81 -24.37
C ARG A 759 25.99 1.90 -22.91
N ILE A 760 27.23 1.53 -22.62
CA ILE A 760 27.84 1.72 -21.31
C ILE A 760 28.69 2.99 -21.38
N SER A 761 28.42 3.93 -20.48
CA SER A 761 29.17 5.18 -20.35
C SER A 761 29.58 5.40 -18.91
N GLU A 762 30.72 6.03 -18.69
CA GLU A 762 31.22 6.43 -17.37
C GLU A 762 31.21 7.96 -17.26
N MET A 763 30.77 8.49 -16.12
CA MET A 763 30.85 9.91 -15.80
C MET A 763 30.94 10.10 -14.29
N SER A 764 31.93 10.87 -13.82
CA SER A 764 32.13 11.17 -12.39
C SER A 764 32.12 9.91 -11.51
N ASP A 765 32.92 8.90 -11.89
CA ASP A 765 33.04 7.59 -11.23
C ASP A 765 31.72 6.76 -11.17
N SER A 766 30.71 7.15 -11.94
CA SER A 766 29.44 6.43 -12.07
C SER A 766 29.33 5.81 -13.45
N VAL A 767 28.90 4.55 -13.48
CA VAL A 767 28.70 3.80 -14.73
C VAL A 767 27.22 3.74 -15.04
N PHE A 768 26.87 4.00 -16.29
CA PHE A 768 25.50 4.01 -16.75
C PHE A 768 25.29 3.02 -17.89
N LEU A 769 24.19 2.27 -17.81
CA LEU A 769 23.63 1.52 -18.93
C LEU A 769 22.52 2.35 -19.57
N GLN A 770 22.73 2.75 -20.81
CA GLN A 770 21.66 3.24 -21.67
C GLN A 770 21.15 2.08 -22.54
N ARG A 771 19.88 1.70 -22.35
CA ARG A 771 19.19 0.69 -23.16
C ARG A 771 17.69 0.95 -23.15
N GLY A 772 17.06 0.80 -24.30
CA GLY A 772 15.61 1.01 -24.44
C GLY A 772 15.21 2.40 -23.95
N SER A 773 14.17 2.46 -23.12
CA SER A 773 13.58 3.72 -22.67
C SER A 773 14.45 4.54 -21.70
N TYR A 774 15.33 3.91 -20.92
CA TYR A 774 15.94 4.53 -19.74
C TYR A 774 17.48 4.53 -19.79
N ARG A 775 18.07 5.42 -19.00
CA ARG A 775 19.47 5.36 -18.59
C ARG A 775 19.51 4.96 -17.12
N PHE A 776 20.17 3.86 -16.83
CA PHE A 776 20.24 3.26 -15.51
C PHE A 776 21.65 3.37 -14.94
N SER A 777 21.75 3.70 -13.66
CA SER A 777 22.99 3.54 -12.91
C SER A 777 23.31 2.04 -12.71
N LEU A 778 24.55 1.65 -12.99
CA LEU A 778 25.07 0.30 -12.75
C LEU A 778 25.92 0.27 -11.49
N ARG A 779 25.75 -0.77 -10.68
CA ARG A 779 26.48 -0.99 -9.42
C ARG A 779 26.81 -2.47 -9.24
N SER A 780 27.78 -2.78 -8.39
CA SER A 780 28.15 -4.16 -8.06
C SER A 780 27.40 -4.63 -6.82
N LEU A 781 26.73 -5.78 -6.87
CA LEU A 781 26.13 -6.40 -5.69
C LEU A 781 27.19 -6.66 -4.61
N SER A 782 26.93 -6.24 -3.37
CA SER A 782 27.88 -6.39 -2.27
C SER A 782 28.16 -7.85 -1.89
N GLU A 783 27.21 -8.75 -2.17
CA GLU A 783 27.33 -10.17 -1.83
C GLU A 783 28.31 -10.94 -2.72
N ASN A 784 28.30 -10.68 -4.03
CA ASN A 784 29.00 -11.50 -5.02
C ASN A 784 29.75 -10.71 -6.10
N GLY A 785 29.67 -9.37 -6.10
CA GLY A 785 30.32 -8.50 -7.09
C GLY A 785 29.67 -8.52 -8.48
N GLU A 786 28.50 -9.14 -8.65
CA GLU A 786 27.76 -9.13 -9.92
C GLU A 786 27.27 -7.70 -10.24
N VAL A 787 27.43 -7.26 -11.48
CA VAL A 787 26.99 -5.92 -11.87
C VAL A 787 25.50 -5.96 -12.21
N VAL A 788 24.75 -5.07 -11.58
CA VAL A 788 23.30 -4.94 -11.76
C VAL A 788 22.92 -3.49 -11.95
N VAL A 789 21.77 -3.28 -12.59
CA VAL A 789 21.05 -2.00 -12.50
C VAL A 789 20.64 -1.77 -11.06
N ASP A 790 20.97 -0.59 -10.55
CA ASP A 790 20.50 -0.07 -9.28
C ASP A 790 20.36 1.45 -9.44
N ASP A 791 19.15 1.89 -9.81
CA ASP A 791 18.78 3.28 -10.15
C ASP A 791 17.42 3.62 -9.50
N PRO A 792 17.05 4.90 -9.28
CA PRO A 792 15.69 5.24 -8.84
C PRO A 792 14.56 4.60 -9.65
N VAL A 793 14.74 4.43 -10.96
CA VAL A 793 13.71 3.84 -11.83
C VAL A 793 13.68 2.31 -11.83
N GLY A 794 14.70 1.61 -11.33
CA GLY A 794 14.74 0.16 -11.43
C GLY A 794 15.94 -0.51 -10.74
N PHE A 795 15.79 -1.81 -10.47
CA PHE A 795 16.80 -2.64 -9.80
C PHE A 795 16.85 -4.06 -10.39
N GLY A 796 18.04 -4.67 -10.41
CA GLY A 796 18.22 -6.12 -10.57
C GLY A 796 18.54 -6.62 -11.98
N VAL A 797 18.47 -5.78 -13.02
CA VAL A 797 18.89 -6.17 -14.38
C VAL A 797 20.39 -6.46 -14.39
N LYS A 798 20.76 -7.71 -14.65
CA LYS A 798 22.16 -8.17 -14.63
C LYS A 798 22.91 -7.73 -15.87
N VAL A 799 24.16 -7.28 -15.69
CA VAL A 799 25.05 -6.89 -16.78
C VAL A 799 26.42 -7.55 -16.58
N SER A 800 26.93 -8.21 -17.60
CA SER A 800 28.26 -8.82 -17.56
C SER A 800 28.95 -8.76 -18.92
N LEU A 801 30.29 -8.77 -18.90
CA LEU A 801 31.10 -9.01 -20.10
C LEU A 801 31.46 -10.49 -20.16
N GLU A 802 31.11 -11.17 -21.25
CA GLU A 802 31.61 -12.53 -21.53
C GLU A 802 32.99 -12.50 -22.20
N SER A 803 33.26 -11.44 -22.96
CA SER A 803 34.55 -11.16 -23.59
C SER A 803 34.66 -9.66 -23.85
N SER A 804 35.82 -9.18 -24.33
CA SER A 804 36.00 -7.77 -24.72
C SER A 804 34.93 -7.28 -25.68
N ASP A 805 34.38 -8.15 -26.55
CA ASP A 805 33.46 -7.75 -27.62
C ASP A 805 32.01 -8.18 -27.39
N LYS A 806 31.70 -8.78 -26.24
CA LYS A 806 30.37 -9.34 -25.98
C LYS A 806 29.85 -8.98 -24.58
N LEU A 807 28.79 -8.15 -24.56
CA LEU A 807 28.05 -7.75 -23.36
C LEU A 807 26.79 -8.61 -23.23
N MET A 808 26.51 -9.07 -22.02
CA MET A 808 25.26 -9.73 -21.67
C MET A 808 24.43 -8.77 -20.82
N VAL A 809 23.17 -8.56 -21.20
CA VAL A 809 22.20 -7.80 -20.42
C VAL A 809 20.99 -8.69 -20.19
N ASP A 810 20.81 -9.14 -18.95
CA ASP A 810 19.76 -10.08 -18.53
C ASP A 810 19.68 -11.34 -19.42
N GLY A 811 20.85 -11.91 -19.73
CA GLY A 811 20.98 -13.08 -20.61
C GLY A 811 20.87 -12.79 -22.10
N VAL A 812 20.55 -11.56 -22.52
CA VAL A 812 20.52 -11.17 -23.93
C VAL A 812 21.92 -10.71 -24.38
N PRO A 813 22.50 -11.31 -25.44
CA PRO A 813 23.83 -10.92 -25.93
C PRO A 813 23.79 -9.67 -26.80
N PHE A 814 24.82 -8.84 -26.68
CA PHE A 814 25.10 -7.69 -27.53
C PHE A 814 26.57 -7.70 -27.96
N GLU A 815 26.83 -7.42 -29.23
CA GLU A 815 28.16 -7.37 -29.82
C GLU A 815 28.67 -5.93 -29.83
N ARG A 816 29.94 -5.72 -29.47
CA ARG A 816 30.57 -4.40 -29.45
C ARG A 816 30.67 -3.84 -30.87
N VAL A 817 30.27 -2.59 -31.05
CA VAL A 817 30.34 -1.88 -32.33
C VAL A 817 31.64 -1.08 -32.38
N SER A 818 32.30 -1.09 -33.55
CA SER A 818 33.54 -0.34 -33.78
C SER A 818 33.34 1.17 -33.59
N SER A 819 34.38 1.84 -33.07
CA SER A 819 34.42 3.27 -32.75
C SER A 819 34.55 4.18 -33.98
N THR A 820 33.68 4.07 -34.97
CA THR A 820 33.59 5.03 -36.08
C THR A 820 32.45 6.02 -35.85
N PRO A 821 32.59 7.29 -36.27
CA PRO A 821 31.50 8.27 -36.17
C PRO A 821 30.24 7.77 -36.89
N PRO A 822 29.05 7.82 -36.26
CA PRO A 822 27.79 7.48 -36.92
C PRO A 822 27.56 8.30 -38.19
N ALA A 823 26.87 7.72 -39.18
CA ALA A 823 26.51 8.43 -40.40
C ALA A 823 25.61 9.64 -40.08
N PRO A 824 25.62 10.71 -40.89
CA PRO A 824 24.66 11.80 -40.76
C PRO A 824 23.21 11.28 -40.93
N PRO A 825 22.23 11.90 -40.27
CA PRO A 825 20.82 11.56 -40.49
C PRO A 825 20.42 11.87 -41.94
N PRO A 826 19.35 11.22 -42.46
CA PRO A 826 18.70 11.66 -43.70
C PRO A 826 18.29 13.14 -43.61
N LYS A 827 18.61 13.93 -44.64
CA LYS A 827 18.29 15.38 -44.68
C LYS A 827 16.84 15.72 -44.34
N ARG A 828 15.88 14.88 -44.75
CA ARG A 828 14.44 15.08 -44.48
C ARG A 828 14.08 15.07 -42.98
N TRP A 829 14.93 14.50 -42.13
CA TRP A 829 14.75 14.49 -40.67
C TRP A 829 15.40 15.67 -39.97
N GLU A 830 16.30 16.43 -40.63
CA GLU A 830 17.00 17.56 -39.99
C GLU A 830 16.01 18.58 -39.42
N GLY A 831 14.93 18.88 -40.15
CA GLY A 831 13.86 19.77 -39.69
C GLY A 831 12.93 19.19 -38.62
N LEU A 832 13.01 17.88 -38.33
CA LEU A 832 12.22 17.21 -37.29
C LEU A 832 12.95 17.12 -35.95
N ILE A 833 14.28 17.02 -35.99
CA ILE A 833 15.11 16.88 -34.78
C ILE A 833 15.05 18.19 -33.97
N GLY A 834 14.70 18.09 -32.70
CA GLY A 834 14.53 19.25 -31.84
C GLY A 834 13.74 18.95 -30.56
N GLU A 835 13.43 20.02 -29.84
CA GLU A 835 12.64 19.99 -28.62
C GLU A 835 11.24 20.55 -28.87
N TYR A 836 10.24 19.96 -28.24
CA TYR A 836 8.83 20.34 -28.38
C TYR A 836 8.12 20.34 -27.01
N GLY A 837 7.07 21.15 -26.89
CA GLY A 837 6.23 21.26 -25.70
C GLY A 837 6.79 22.15 -24.61
N TRP A 838 6.57 21.76 -23.36
CA TRP A 838 6.74 22.60 -22.17
C TRP A 838 8.09 22.40 -21.46
N ASP A 839 8.46 23.35 -20.60
CA ASP A 839 9.71 23.31 -19.81
C ASP A 839 9.68 22.20 -18.77
N HIS A 840 8.52 21.95 -18.15
CA HIS A 840 8.36 20.91 -17.13
C HIS A 840 8.28 19.49 -17.70
N ASN A 841 8.04 19.35 -19.01
CA ASN A 841 7.92 18.07 -19.67
C ASN A 841 8.22 18.18 -21.18
N THR A 842 9.51 18.25 -21.49
CA THR A 842 9.99 18.45 -22.86
C THR A 842 10.00 17.13 -23.64
N LEU A 843 9.40 17.16 -24.83
CA LEU A 843 9.52 16.09 -25.82
C LEU A 843 10.78 16.33 -26.65
N TYR A 844 11.69 15.35 -26.70
CA TYR A 844 12.83 15.38 -27.62
C TYR A 844 12.57 14.45 -28.80
N ILE A 845 12.66 15.01 -30.01
CA ILE A 845 12.78 14.23 -31.24
C ILE A 845 14.25 14.26 -31.65
N LEU A 846 14.86 13.09 -31.71
CA LEU A 846 16.31 12.95 -31.89
C LEU A 846 16.62 11.74 -32.76
N GLU A 847 17.76 11.77 -33.44
CA GLU A 847 18.23 10.61 -34.22
C GLU A 847 19.24 9.81 -33.39
N ASP A 848 19.09 8.49 -33.35
CA ASP A 848 20.10 7.57 -32.82
C ASP A 848 20.23 6.34 -33.72
N ALA A 849 21.46 6.05 -34.15
CA ALA A 849 21.80 4.90 -35.00
C ALA A 849 20.94 4.73 -36.27
N GLY A 850 20.59 5.84 -36.94
CA GLY A 850 19.81 5.84 -38.16
C GLY A 850 18.30 5.67 -37.94
N VAL A 851 17.83 5.78 -36.70
CA VAL A 851 16.41 5.71 -36.32
C VAL A 851 16.03 7.01 -35.60
N LEU A 852 14.82 7.52 -35.88
CA LEU A 852 14.27 8.65 -35.13
C LEU A 852 13.65 8.14 -33.82
N TYR A 853 13.90 8.84 -32.73
CA TYR A 853 13.40 8.50 -31.39
C TYR A 853 12.56 9.65 -30.83
N ALA A 854 11.57 9.31 -30.03
CA ALA A 854 10.86 10.22 -29.13
C ALA A 854 11.28 9.93 -27.70
N LEU A 855 11.85 10.92 -27.00
CA LEU A 855 12.01 10.91 -25.55
C LEU A 855 10.91 11.77 -24.94
N ILE A 856 9.95 11.12 -24.28
CA ILE A 856 8.74 11.73 -23.71
C ILE A 856 8.64 11.44 -22.21
N GLU A 857 8.07 12.37 -21.44
CA GLU A 857 7.97 12.29 -19.96
C GLU A 857 9.31 12.04 -19.27
N TRP A 858 10.39 12.61 -19.80
CA TRP A 858 11.77 12.49 -19.30
C TRP A 858 12.40 11.09 -19.27
N PHE A 859 11.60 10.02 -19.41
CA PHE A 859 12.08 8.66 -19.18
C PHE A 859 11.69 7.66 -20.26
N TYR A 860 10.77 7.97 -21.18
CA TYR A 860 10.37 7.03 -22.22
C TYR A 860 11.05 7.36 -23.55
N TYR A 861 12.13 6.63 -23.84
CA TYR A 861 12.90 6.73 -25.09
C TYR A 861 12.44 5.67 -26.10
N TYR A 862 11.51 6.02 -26.99
CA TYR A 862 10.88 5.12 -27.96
C TYR A 862 11.47 5.24 -29.37
N PRO A 863 11.84 4.12 -30.02
CA PRO A 863 12.17 4.13 -31.44
C PRO A 863 10.90 4.37 -32.26
N LEU A 864 11.00 5.22 -33.28
CA LEU A 864 9.89 5.54 -34.17
C LEU A 864 10.05 4.82 -35.51
N THR A 865 8.93 4.29 -36.02
CA THR A 865 8.86 3.75 -37.38
C THR A 865 8.28 4.80 -38.32
N GLU A 866 9.03 5.21 -39.35
CA GLU A 866 8.57 6.12 -40.40
C GLU A 866 7.42 5.47 -41.19
N VAL A 867 6.28 6.15 -41.28
CA VAL A 867 5.12 5.72 -42.08
C VAL A 867 5.13 6.46 -43.42
N ASP A 868 5.29 7.78 -43.36
CA ASP A 868 5.53 8.65 -44.49
C ASP A 868 6.46 9.81 -44.06
N ARG A 869 6.56 10.87 -44.88
CA ARG A 869 7.46 12.01 -44.65
C ARG A 869 7.26 12.68 -43.28
N ASP A 870 6.02 12.78 -42.83
CA ASP A 870 5.64 13.61 -41.68
C ASP A 870 4.91 12.80 -40.60
N THR A 871 4.66 11.50 -40.82
CA THR A 871 4.00 10.63 -39.84
C THR A 871 4.87 9.43 -39.42
N PHE A 872 4.80 9.12 -38.12
CA PHE A 872 5.60 8.08 -37.47
C PHE A 872 4.74 7.28 -36.49
N LYS A 873 5.16 6.04 -36.19
CA LYS A 873 4.49 5.16 -35.21
C LYS A 873 5.40 4.83 -34.04
N PHE A 874 4.80 4.77 -32.86
CA PHE A 874 5.41 4.15 -31.67
C PHE A 874 5.50 2.63 -31.83
N PRO A 875 6.38 1.96 -31.07
CA PRO A 875 6.45 0.50 -31.08
C PRO A 875 5.19 -0.14 -30.46
N ASP A 876 4.94 -1.43 -30.70
CA ASP A 876 3.79 -2.17 -30.13
C ASP A 876 4.01 -2.57 -28.64
N TYR A 877 4.76 -1.76 -27.88
CA TYR A 877 5.03 -1.92 -26.44
C TYR A 877 5.12 -0.56 -25.74
N GLY A 878 5.08 -0.57 -24.41
CA GLY A 878 5.12 0.65 -23.60
C GLY A 878 3.77 1.37 -23.54
N LEU A 879 3.75 2.62 -23.07
CA LEU A 879 2.51 3.35 -22.80
C LEU A 879 1.80 3.88 -24.07
N TYR A 880 2.56 4.16 -25.13
CA TYR A 880 2.06 4.78 -26.37
C TYR A 880 1.84 3.79 -27.52
N HIS A 881 1.81 2.49 -27.21
CA HIS A 881 1.60 1.46 -28.22
C HIS A 881 0.28 1.66 -28.99
N GLY A 882 0.34 1.49 -30.31
CA GLY A 882 -0.77 1.70 -31.24
C GLY A 882 -0.99 3.15 -31.67
N GLU A 883 -0.31 4.12 -31.05
CA GLU A 883 -0.42 5.55 -31.37
C GLU A 883 0.74 6.01 -32.27
N GLY A 884 0.66 7.24 -32.76
CA GLY A 884 1.63 7.82 -33.68
C GLY A 884 1.98 9.27 -33.39
N LEU A 885 2.86 9.80 -34.25
CA LEU A 885 3.27 11.19 -34.28
C LEU A 885 3.02 11.76 -35.67
N ALA A 886 2.58 13.02 -35.74
CA ALA A 886 2.40 13.76 -37.00
C ALA A 886 2.99 15.17 -36.91
N PHE A 887 3.93 15.49 -37.79
CA PHE A 887 4.62 16.78 -37.83
C PHE A 887 3.91 17.78 -38.75
N SER A 888 3.90 19.05 -38.35
CA SER A 888 3.56 20.17 -39.24
C SER A 888 4.80 21.01 -39.48
N ARG A 889 5.09 21.36 -40.74
CA ARG A 889 6.29 22.10 -41.13
C ARG A 889 6.00 23.50 -41.67
N ASP A 890 6.98 24.38 -41.55
CA ASP A 890 7.01 25.67 -42.23
C ASP A 890 7.52 25.56 -43.68
N ALA A 891 7.57 26.69 -44.37
CA ALA A 891 8.07 26.78 -45.75
C ALA A 891 9.59 26.50 -45.88
N ALA A 892 10.33 26.49 -44.77
CA ALA A 892 11.76 26.18 -44.70
C ALA A 892 12.01 24.70 -44.36
N ASP A 893 10.98 23.85 -44.36
CA ASP A 893 11.02 22.42 -44.04
C ASP A 893 11.34 22.11 -42.56
N HIS A 894 11.16 23.08 -41.66
CA HIS A 894 11.30 22.87 -40.21
C HIS A 894 9.94 22.57 -39.59
N ALA A 895 9.88 21.54 -38.75
CA ALA A 895 8.67 21.25 -37.99
C ALA A 895 8.39 22.36 -36.97
N THR A 896 7.21 22.98 -37.04
CA THR A 896 6.74 24.00 -36.10
C THR A 896 5.96 23.41 -34.93
N LYS A 897 5.43 22.20 -35.10
CA LYS A 897 4.75 21.41 -34.07
C LYS A 897 4.72 19.93 -34.42
N VAL A 898 4.47 19.11 -33.41
CA VAL A 898 4.20 17.67 -33.56
C VAL A 898 2.98 17.29 -32.73
N LEU A 899 2.05 16.55 -33.34
CA LEU A 899 0.94 15.91 -32.64
C LEU A 899 1.41 14.52 -32.21
N VAL A 900 1.41 14.21 -30.91
CA VAL A 900 1.84 12.94 -30.34
C VAL A 900 0.69 12.32 -29.57
N ALA A 901 0.17 11.19 -30.05
CA ALA A 901 -0.99 10.53 -29.42
C ALA A 901 -2.13 11.51 -29.11
N GLU A 902 -2.52 12.31 -30.11
CA GLU A 902 -3.55 13.37 -30.02
C GLU A 902 -3.22 14.60 -29.16
N VAL A 903 -2.01 14.69 -28.61
CA VAL A 903 -1.54 15.86 -27.84
C VAL A 903 -0.61 16.72 -28.68
N GLU A 904 -0.87 18.02 -28.76
CA GLU A 904 -0.05 18.96 -29.54
C GLU A 904 1.17 19.44 -28.74
N PHE A 905 2.36 19.29 -29.32
CA PHE A 905 3.62 19.82 -28.80
C PHE A 905 4.19 20.86 -29.77
N LEU A 906 4.21 22.12 -29.36
CA LEU A 906 4.80 23.22 -30.15
C LEU A 906 6.33 23.12 -30.12
N ARG A 907 7.00 23.44 -31.25
CA ARG A 907 8.46 23.46 -31.29
C ARG A 907 9.01 24.52 -30.34
N ARG A 908 10.04 24.16 -29.59
CA ARG A 908 10.76 25.06 -28.69
C ARG A 908 11.96 25.67 -29.40
N GLU A 909 12.19 26.96 -29.17
CA GLU A 909 13.41 27.64 -29.60
C GLU A 909 14.40 27.64 -28.43
N VAL A 910 15.35 26.70 -28.44
CA VAL A 910 16.31 26.48 -27.35
C VAL A 910 17.74 26.71 -27.84
N GLY A 911 18.45 27.58 -27.13
CA GLY A 911 19.83 27.94 -27.47
C GLY A 911 19.90 28.79 -28.73
N THR A 912 20.94 28.57 -29.53
CA THR A 912 21.18 29.32 -30.78
C THR A 912 20.80 28.52 -32.02
N LYS A 913 20.46 29.24 -33.10
CA LYS A 913 20.35 28.64 -34.43
C LYS A 913 21.75 28.30 -34.94
N ASN A 914 21.85 27.28 -35.79
CA ASN A 914 23.14 26.76 -36.27
C ASN A 914 24.06 27.87 -36.80
N GLY A 915 25.19 28.09 -36.10
CA GLY A 915 26.22 29.05 -36.47
C GLY A 915 26.11 30.43 -35.79
N GLU A 916 25.03 30.72 -35.11
CA GLU A 916 24.92 31.91 -34.25
C GLU A 916 25.71 31.70 -32.95
N THR A 917 26.18 32.80 -32.36
CA THR A 917 26.79 32.77 -31.02
C THR A 917 25.78 33.33 -30.04
N PHE A 918 25.62 32.62 -28.92
CA PHE A 918 24.67 33.01 -27.88
C PHE A 918 25.04 34.41 -27.37
N LYS A 919 24.06 35.21 -26.98
CA LYS A 919 24.28 36.57 -26.45
C LYS A 919 23.40 36.79 -25.24
N ILE A 920 24.01 37.29 -24.17
CA ILE A 920 23.27 37.89 -23.05
C ILE A 920 23.13 39.39 -23.28
N VAL A 921 22.17 40.00 -22.57
CA VAL A 921 22.20 41.44 -22.32
C VAL A 921 22.97 41.67 -21.02
N PRO A 922 24.17 42.28 -21.05
CA PRO A 922 24.93 42.52 -19.83
C PRO A 922 24.17 43.40 -18.85
N VAL A 923 24.18 43.05 -17.55
CA VAL A 923 23.48 43.82 -16.51
C VAL A 923 24.06 45.23 -16.31
N LYS A 924 25.30 45.46 -16.78
CA LYS A 924 25.99 46.76 -16.81
C LYS A 924 26.84 46.88 -18.08
N PRO A 925 27.14 48.11 -18.55
CA PRO A 925 28.05 48.32 -19.67
C PRO A 925 29.42 47.68 -19.43
N ILE A 926 29.94 46.95 -20.43
CA ILE A 926 31.19 46.20 -20.30
C ILE A 926 32.39 47.11 -19.97
N ASP A 927 32.40 48.35 -20.46
CA ASP A 927 33.47 49.31 -20.16
C ASP A 927 33.52 49.72 -18.68
N GLU A 928 32.37 49.89 -18.03
CA GLU A 928 32.28 50.15 -16.60
C GLU A 928 32.77 48.95 -15.78
N LEU A 929 32.34 47.74 -16.19
CA LEU A 929 32.79 46.49 -15.57
C LEU A 929 34.30 46.31 -15.72
N ARG A 930 34.87 46.68 -16.87
CA ARG A 930 36.32 46.60 -17.13
C ARG A 930 37.10 47.50 -16.19
N GLN A 931 36.68 48.76 -16.03
CA GLN A 931 37.33 49.69 -15.10
C GLN A 931 37.26 49.18 -13.66
N SER A 932 36.09 48.71 -13.22
CA SER A 932 35.91 48.17 -11.88
C SER A 932 36.79 46.94 -11.64
N ALA A 933 36.79 45.98 -12.58
CA ALA A 933 37.52 44.73 -12.44
C ALA A 933 39.05 44.91 -12.45
N LEU A 934 39.59 45.84 -13.26
CA LEU A 934 41.03 46.13 -13.31
C LEU A 934 41.57 46.77 -12.02
N THR A 935 40.73 47.45 -11.26
CA THR A 935 41.10 48.02 -9.94
C THR A 935 40.90 47.04 -8.78
N ALA A 936 40.23 45.91 -9.02
CA ALA A 936 39.97 44.88 -8.01
C ALA A 936 41.15 43.90 -7.91
N LEU A 937 41.31 43.31 -6.72
CA LEU A 937 42.30 42.27 -6.46
C LEU A 937 41.63 40.89 -6.38
N PRO A 938 42.28 39.82 -6.88
CA PRO A 938 41.81 38.47 -6.66
C PRO A 938 41.72 38.14 -5.16
N PRO A 939 40.84 37.20 -4.76
CA PRO A 939 40.74 36.79 -3.36
C PRO A 939 42.09 36.24 -2.86
N SER A 940 42.41 36.55 -1.60
CA SER A 940 43.65 36.11 -0.97
C SER A 940 43.59 34.62 -0.64
N GLU A 941 44.61 33.87 -1.04
CA GLU A 941 44.71 32.43 -0.79
C GLU A 941 45.88 32.09 0.14
N ALA A 942 45.58 31.30 1.18
CA ALA A 942 46.56 30.68 2.06
C ALA A 942 46.79 29.22 1.66
N GLY A 943 48.04 28.78 1.63
CA GLY A 943 48.41 27.41 1.26
C GLY A 943 49.77 27.31 0.55
N SER A 944 50.27 26.09 0.44
CA SER A 944 51.44 25.76 -0.37
C SER A 944 51.00 25.52 -1.82
N PHE A 945 51.39 26.43 -2.72
CA PHE A 945 51.05 26.35 -4.14
C PHE A 945 52.32 26.15 -4.98
N ARG A 946 52.18 25.48 -6.12
CA ARG A 946 53.21 25.38 -7.15
C ARG A 946 53.46 26.76 -7.78
N ASN A 947 54.68 26.98 -8.24
CA ASN A 947 54.98 28.13 -9.09
C ASN A 947 54.21 28.03 -10.41
N SER A 948 53.71 29.17 -10.89
CA SER A 948 53.01 29.23 -12.17
C SER A 948 54.02 29.17 -13.32
N ASP A 949 53.75 28.33 -14.30
CA ASP A 949 54.52 28.14 -15.54
C ASP A 949 53.52 28.07 -16.70
N LEU A 950 52.98 29.24 -17.06
CA LEU A 950 52.02 29.39 -18.14
C LEU A 950 52.76 29.35 -19.48
N VAL A 951 52.39 28.41 -20.34
CA VAL A 951 52.97 28.23 -21.67
C VAL A 951 51.90 28.34 -22.74
N GLU A 952 52.26 28.94 -23.87
CA GLU A 952 51.39 29.01 -25.04
C GLU A 952 51.30 27.64 -25.71
N VAL A 953 50.08 27.09 -25.80
CA VAL A 953 49.86 25.69 -26.23
C VAL A 953 50.34 25.44 -27.67
N THR A 954 50.16 26.41 -28.57
CA THR A 954 50.58 26.32 -29.99
C THR A 954 52.10 26.32 -30.19
N VAL A 955 52.87 26.78 -29.20
CA VAL A 955 54.33 26.65 -29.20
C VAL A 955 54.75 25.20 -28.99
N LEU A 956 53.96 24.43 -28.22
CA LEU A 956 54.21 23.01 -27.98
C LEU A 956 53.70 22.12 -29.11
N ASP A 957 52.55 22.44 -29.70
CA ASP A 957 52.01 21.76 -30.89
C ASP A 957 51.32 22.76 -31.84
N PRO A 958 51.95 23.14 -32.97
CA PRO A 958 51.38 24.12 -33.90
C PRO A 958 50.18 23.60 -34.69
N THR A 959 49.82 22.31 -34.55
CA THR A 959 48.62 21.74 -35.20
C THR A 959 47.33 21.95 -34.42
N ILE A 960 47.42 22.44 -33.18
CA ILE A 960 46.26 22.88 -32.39
C ILE A 960 45.78 24.22 -32.95
N LYS A 961 44.48 24.32 -33.28
CA LYS A 961 43.89 25.57 -33.77
C LYS A 961 43.36 26.40 -32.62
N LEU A 962 43.34 27.72 -32.82
CA LEU A 962 42.82 28.69 -31.86
C LEU A 962 41.62 29.42 -32.49
N ASP A 963 40.51 29.45 -31.76
CA ASP A 963 39.34 30.30 -32.01
C ASP A 963 38.97 30.97 -30.68
N ILE A 964 39.90 31.80 -30.19
CA ILE A 964 39.83 32.44 -28.87
C ILE A 964 38.71 33.48 -28.85
N ARG A 965 37.52 33.06 -28.41
CA ARG A 965 36.29 33.84 -28.56
C ARG A 965 36.32 35.17 -27.83
N TYR A 966 36.97 35.21 -26.68
CA TYR A 966 37.10 36.43 -25.88
C TYR A 966 38.17 37.41 -26.39
N ALA A 967 38.91 37.07 -27.45
CA ALA A 967 39.73 38.02 -28.22
C ALA A 967 38.96 38.71 -29.36
N THR A 968 37.67 38.40 -29.53
CA THR A 968 36.79 38.95 -30.56
C THR A 968 35.44 39.32 -29.94
N GLU A 969 34.52 39.91 -30.71
CA GLU A 969 33.12 40.11 -30.28
C GLU A 969 32.28 38.82 -30.37
N ASN A 970 32.87 37.70 -30.81
CA ASN A 970 32.19 36.44 -31.07
C ASN A 970 32.04 35.55 -29.81
N ASN A 971 31.54 36.12 -28.72
CA ASN A 971 31.31 35.46 -27.42
C ASN A 971 29.98 35.89 -26.77
N PHE A 972 29.60 35.30 -25.64
CA PHE A 972 28.31 35.55 -24.98
C PHE A 972 28.00 37.01 -24.61
N THR A 973 29.01 37.87 -24.45
CA THR A 973 28.80 39.30 -24.10
C THR A 973 28.85 40.24 -25.30
N GLY A 974 29.38 39.79 -26.44
CA GLY A 974 29.61 40.66 -27.61
C GLY A 974 30.75 41.67 -27.46
N SER A 975 31.68 41.47 -26.52
CA SER A 975 32.80 42.41 -26.27
C SER A 975 34.16 41.72 -26.28
N VAL A 976 35.24 42.46 -26.54
CA VAL A 976 36.62 41.97 -26.51
C VAL A 976 37.21 42.07 -25.08
N PHE A 977 37.83 40.99 -24.60
CA PHE A 977 38.48 40.91 -23.27
C PHE A 977 39.97 40.61 -23.35
N TYR A 978 40.43 39.91 -24.39
CA TYR A 978 41.86 39.63 -24.62
C TYR A 978 42.37 40.45 -25.80
N GLN A 979 43.58 41.01 -25.71
CA GLN A 979 44.18 41.75 -26.83
C GLN A 979 44.91 40.82 -27.82
N GLN A 980 45.17 39.57 -27.43
CA GLN A 980 45.84 38.58 -28.26
C GLN A 980 45.05 37.27 -28.26
N PRO A 981 44.82 36.64 -29.43
CA PRO A 981 44.12 35.36 -29.53
C PRO A 981 45.06 34.19 -29.22
N LYS A 982 45.58 34.13 -27.99
CA LYS A 982 46.50 33.09 -27.51
C LYS A 982 45.84 32.17 -26.48
N ALA A 983 46.30 30.93 -26.37
CA ALA A 983 45.89 30.00 -25.33
C ALA A 983 47.07 29.65 -24.42
N PHE A 984 47.00 30.06 -23.16
CA PHE A 984 48.00 29.71 -22.14
C PHE A 984 47.44 28.67 -21.17
N LEU A 985 48.25 27.69 -20.79
CA LEU A 985 47.94 26.71 -19.74
C LEU A 985 49.17 26.49 -18.87
N GLN A 986 49.00 26.03 -17.63
CA GLN A 986 50.12 25.51 -16.85
C GLN A 986 50.79 24.39 -17.66
N ARG A 987 52.12 24.37 -17.73
CA ARG A 987 52.86 23.42 -18.57
C ARG A 987 52.36 21.98 -18.51
N PRO A 988 52.10 21.37 -17.34
CA PRO A 988 51.57 19.99 -17.29
C PRO A 988 50.20 19.83 -17.97
N ALA A 989 49.31 20.83 -17.83
CA ALA A 989 48.01 20.85 -18.50
C ALA A 989 48.17 21.08 -20.01
N ALA A 990 49.07 21.99 -20.43
CA ALA A 990 49.37 22.23 -21.84
C ALA A 990 49.90 20.97 -22.54
N GLU A 991 50.86 20.27 -21.92
CA GLU A 991 51.41 19.01 -22.42
C GLU A 991 50.34 17.90 -22.47
N ALA A 992 49.38 17.89 -21.54
CA ALA A 992 48.25 16.98 -21.58
C ALA A 992 47.31 17.26 -22.77
N VAL A 993 47.00 18.54 -23.06
CA VAL A 993 46.25 18.91 -24.28
C VAL A 993 47.00 18.49 -25.55
N VAL A 994 48.33 18.63 -25.58
CA VAL A 994 49.14 18.15 -26.72
C VAL A 994 48.99 16.65 -26.90
N ARG A 995 49.10 15.84 -25.84
CA ARG A 995 48.90 14.38 -25.94
C ARG A 995 47.48 14.02 -26.39
N ALA A 996 46.46 14.71 -25.88
CA ALA A 996 45.08 14.56 -26.33
C ALA A 996 44.93 14.87 -27.83
N ASN A 997 45.52 15.97 -28.32
CA ASN A 997 45.51 16.32 -29.75
C ASN A 997 46.18 15.25 -30.62
N GLN A 998 47.33 14.71 -30.19
CA GLN A 998 48.03 13.66 -30.92
C GLN A 998 47.20 12.38 -31.01
N ARG A 999 46.41 12.06 -29.99
CA ARG A 999 45.53 10.87 -29.97
C ARG A 999 44.37 10.98 -30.97
N LEU A 1000 43.96 12.20 -31.35
CA LEU A 1000 42.88 12.45 -32.31
C LEU A 1000 43.34 12.42 -33.77
N LYS A 1001 44.62 12.68 -34.05
CA LYS A 1001 45.15 12.74 -35.43
C LYS A 1001 44.89 11.49 -36.27
N PRO A 1002 45.05 10.26 -35.75
CA PRO A 1002 44.72 9.04 -36.49
C PRO A 1002 43.25 8.95 -36.90
N LEU A 1003 42.35 9.66 -36.22
CA LEU A 1003 40.92 9.73 -36.52
C LEU A 1003 40.57 10.85 -37.52
N GLY A 1004 41.56 11.58 -38.04
CA GLY A 1004 41.35 12.72 -38.93
C GLY A 1004 40.85 13.97 -38.20
N LEU A 1005 41.06 14.06 -36.88
CA LEU A 1005 40.56 15.13 -36.03
C LEU A 1005 41.72 15.88 -35.34
N GLY A 1006 41.49 17.15 -35.04
CA GLY A 1006 42.37 17.97 -34.19
C GLY A 1006 41.57 18.77 -33.17
N LEU A 1007 42.28 19.41 -32.23
CA LEU A 1007 41.69 20.25 -31.20
C LEU A 1007 41.64 21.73 -31.61
N LEU A 1008 40.50 22.37 -31.35
CA LEU A 1008 40.24 23.81 -31.52
C LEU A 1008 39.94 24.42 -30.15
N ILE A 1009 40.81 25.31 -29.66
CA ILE A 1009 40.67 25.94 -28.34
C ILE A 1009 39.87 27.24 -28.45
N HIS A 1010 38.85 27.38 -27.61
CA HIS A 1010 38.00 28.56 -27.47
C HIS A 1010 38.42 29.47 -26.31
N ASP A 1011 38.87 28.88 -25.19
CA ASP A 1011 39.45 29.59 -24.06
C ASP A 1011 40.40 28.68 -23.27
N ALA A 1012 41.33 29.27 -22.51
CA ALA A 1012 42.28 28.57 -21.67
C ALA A 1012 42.52 29.36 -20.38
N TYR A 1013 43.75 29.82 -20.10
CA TYR A 1013 43.98 30.75 -19.00
C TYR A 1013 43.16 32.02 -19.18
N ARG A 1014 42.27 32.29 -18.21
CA ARG A 1014 41.45 33.52 -18.14
C ARG A 1014 41.98 34.35 -16.98
N PRO A 1015 42.37 35.62 -17.13
CA PRO A 1015 42.76 36.45 -15.98
C PRO A 1015 41.58 36.62 -15.01
N TRP A 1016 41.83 36.63 -13.70
CA TRP A 1016 40.76 36.74 -12.69
C TRP A 1016 39.83 37.94 -12.89
N HIS A 1017 40.36 39.11 -13.28
CA HIS A 1017 39.54 40.29 -13.54
C HIS A 1017 38.52 40.07 -14.67
N VAL A 1018 38.83 39.22 -15.67
CA VAL A 1018 37.87 38.85 -16.73
C VAL A 1018 36.77 37.94 -16.18
N THR A 1019 37.09 36.98 -15.32
CA THR A 1019 36.06 36.18 -14.60
C THR A 1019 35.15 37.09 -13.77
N LYS A 1020 35.70 38.11 -13.10
CA LYS A 1020 34.90 39.11 -12.40
C LYS A 1020 33.97 39.86 -13.34
N MET A 1021 34.45 40.29 -14.51
CA MET A 1021 33.61 40.94 -15.52
C MET A 1021 32.50 40.02 -16.01
N PHE A 1022 32.78 38.74 -16.28
CA PHE A 1022 31.75 37.77 -16.71
C PHE A 1022 30.66 37.62 -15.66
N TRP A 1023 31.06 37.43 -14.39
CA TRP A 1023 30.12 37.33 -13.28
C TRP A 1023 29.27 38.60 -13.09
N ASP A 1024 29.91 39.76 -13.14
CA ASP A 1024 29.25 41.05 -12.95
C ASP A 1024 28.42 41.49 -14.16
N ALA A 1025 28.65 40.90 -15.35
CA ALA A 1025 27.86 41.12 -16.56
C ALA A 1025 26.65 40.19 -16.65
N THR A 1026 26.71 39.00 -16.06
CA THR A 1026 25.72 37.94 -16.27
C THR A 1026 24.50 38.10 -15.35
N PRO A 1027 23.27 38.05 -15.87
CA PRO A 1027 22.05 37.98 -15.06
C PRO A 1027 22.08 36.83 -14.06
N ASN A 1028 21.40 36.96 -12.91
CA ASN A 1028 21.53 35.99 -11.81
C ASN A 1028 21.10 34.58 -12.22
N GLU A 1029 20.05 34.48 -13.04
CA GLU A 1029 19.48 33.24 -13.58
C GLU A 1029 20.39 32.49 -14.56
N LEU A 1030 21.48 33.12 -15.03
CA LEU A 1030 22.45 32.51 -15.96
C LEU A 1030 23.82 32.28 -15.32
N LYS A 1031 23.96 32.50 -14.00
CA LYS A 1031 25.26 32.43 -13.31
C LYS A 1031 25.83 31.02 -13.17
N ASP A 1032 25.06 29.98 -13.46
CA ASP A 1032 25.56 28.60 -13.48
C ASP A 1032 26.64 28.38 -14.56
N PHE A 1033 26.65 29.20 -15.62
CA PHE A 1033 27.64 29.16 -16.71
C PHE A 1033 28.84 30.09 -16.51
N VAL A 1034 28.93 30.81 -15.39
CA VAL A 1034 30.05 31.71 -15.10
C VAL A 1034 30.57 31.52 -13.69
N ALA A 1035 31.89 31.35 -13.56
CA ALA A 1035 32.50 31.13 -12.26
C ALA A 1035 32.37 32.34 -11.32
N ASN A 1036 32.01 32.09 -10.05
CA ASN A 1036 32.00 33.12 -9.01
C ASN A 1036 33.42 33.61 -8.70
N PRO A 1037 33.74 34.90 -8.93
CA PRO A 1037 35.09 35.43 -8.76
C PRO A 1037 35.59 35.38 -7.32
N GLN A 1038 34.71 35.28 -6.31
CA GLN A 1038 35.11 35.14 -4.90
C GLN A 1038 35.87 33.82 -4.64
N ASN A 1039 35.62 32.78 -5.43
CA ASN A 1039 36.27 31.48 -5.32
C ASN A 1039 37.43 31.32 -6.33
N GLY A 1040 37.58 32.29 -7.24
CA GLY A 1040 38.34 32.12 -8.48
C GLY A 1040 37.75 31.04 -9.40
N SER A 1041 38.41 30.79 -10.52
CA SER A 1041 38.06 29.72 -11.47
C SER A 1041 39.29 28.89 -11.83
N ARG A 1042 39.07 27.69 -12.39
CA ARG A 1042 40.18 26.85 -12.87
C ARG A 1042 40.88 27.46 -14.08
N HIS A 1043 40.16 28.24 -14.90
CA HIS A 1043 40.78 29.06 -15.94
C HIS A 1043 41.77 30.07 -15.34
N ASN A 1044 41.44 30.74 -14.22
CA ASN A 1044 42.36 31.68 -13.58
C ASN A 1044 43.61 31.02 -13.00
N ARG A 1045 43.61 29.70 -12.85
CA ARG A 1045 44.77 28.94 -12.39
C ARG A 1045 45.60 28.38 -13.55
N GLY A 1046 45.15 28.57 -14.79
CA GLY A 1046 45.78 28.01 -15.99
C GLY A 1046 45.55 26.51 -16.14
N CYS A 1047 44.53 25.98 -15.48
CA CYS A 1047 44.26 24.55 -15.40
C CYS A 1047 42.86 24.18 -15.92
N ALA A 1048 42.24 25.04 -16.74
CA ALA A 1048 41.03 24.71 -17.49
C ALA A 1048 41.17 25.13 -18.95
N VAL A 1049 40.52 24.39 -19.83
CA VAL A 1049 40.48 24.64 -21.27
C VAL A 1049 39.06 24.42 -21.80
N ASP A 1050 38.58 25.39 -22.57
CA ASP A 1050 37.35 25.29 -23.35
C ASP A 1050 37.70 24.91 -24.78
N ILE A 1051 37.18 23.79 -25.27
CA ILE A 1051 37.72 23.16 -26.48
C ILE A 1051 36.64 22.41 -27.27
N THR A 1052 36.87 22.29 -28.57
CA THR A 1052 36.08 21.43 -29.47
C THR A 1052 36.98 20.66 -30.44
N LEU A 1053 36.37 19.78 -31.23
CA LEU A 1053 37.04 19.06 -32.31
C LEU A 1053 36.95 19.86 -33.62
N TYR A 1054 37.96 19.74 -34.48
CA TYR A 1054 37.90 20.18 -35.87
C TYR A 1054 38.36 19.05 -36.80
N ASP A 1055 37.83 19.05 -38.02
CA ASP A 1055 38.16 18.08 -39.06
C ASP A 1055 39.48 18.47 -39.76
N LEU A 1056 40.46 17.55 -39.82
CA LEU A 1056 41.77 17.82 -40.41
C LEU A 1056 41.72 17.98 -41.94
N GLN A 1057 40.71 17.44 -42.62
CA GLN A 1057 40.57 17.47 -44.07
C GLN A 1057 40.04 18.83 -44.56
N ASN A 1058 38.98 19.34 -43.92
CA ASN A 1058 38.34 20.59 -44.32
C ASN A 1058 38.64 21.77 -43.38
N GLY A 1059 39.24 21.50 -42.22
CA GLY A 1059 39.65 22.50 -41.25
C GLY A 1059 38.53 23.13 -40.42
N GLN A 1060 37.28 22.69 -40.58
CA GLN A 1060 36.10 23.23 -39.91
C GLN A 1060 35.89 22.60 -38.54
N ALA A 1061 35.30 23.36 -37.61
CA ALA A 1061 34.86 22.83 -36.33
C ALA A 1061 33.80 21.74 -36.53
N VAL A 1062 33.89 20.67 -35.76
CA VAL A 1062 32.91 19.58 -35.77
C VAL A 1062 31.63 20.07 -35.08
N PRO A 1063 30.45 19.96 -35.73
CA PRO A 1063 29.20 20.33 -35.10
C PRO A 1063 28.91 19.45 -33.87
N MET A 1064 28.59 20.10 -32.76
CA MET A 1064 28.20 19.48 -31.49
C MET A 1064 26.71 19.71 -31.22
N VAL A 1065 26.19 19.23 -30.08
CA VAL A 1065 24.76 19.38 -29.73
C VAL A 1065 24.37 20.82 -29.40
N ALA A 1066 25.33 21.66 -28.99
CA ALA A 1066 25.19 23.09 -28.75
C ALA A 1066 26.41 23.83 -29.30
N GLY A 1067 26.30 25.15 -29.49
CA GLY A 1067 27.46 26.01 -29.73
C GLY A 1067 28.32 26.17 -28.47
N TYR A 1068 29.56 26.61 -28.64
CA TYR A 1068 30.38 27.09 -27.52
C TYR A 1068 29.73 28.33 -26.90
N ASP A 1069 29.85 28.49 -25.57
CA ASP A 1069 29.37 29.67 -24.83
C ASP A 1069 27.83 29.82 -24.85
N GLU A 1070 27.11 28.73 -25.17
CA GLU A 1070 25.65 28.71 -25.17
C GLU A 1070 25.12 28.45 -23.75
N PHE A 1071 24.31 29.35 -23.19
CA PHE A 1071 23.75 29.16 -21.85
C PHE A 1071 22.37 28.50 -21.95
N SER A 1072 22.37 27.22 -22.34
CA SER A 1072 21.15 26.43 -22.52
C SER A 1072 21.32 25.00 -21.98
N PRO A 1073 20.21 24.26 -21.76
CA PRO A 1073 20.24 22.82 -21.48
C PRO A 1073 21.08 21.98 -22.45
N ARG A 1074 21.25 22.43 -23.71
CA ARG A 1074 22.01 21.70 -24.73
C ARG A 1074 23.51 21.65 -24.42
N SER A 1075 23.98 22.54 -23.54
CA SER A 1075 25.39 22.66 -23.16
C SER A 1075 25.86 21.59 -22.18
N PHE A 1076 24.93 20.85 -21.56
CA PHE A 1076 25.29 19.83 -20.59
C PHE A 1076 26.00 18.63 -21.25
N PRO A 1077 27.03 18.04 -20.59
CA PRO A 1077 27.80 16.91 -21.12
C PRO A 1077 26.95 15.68 -21.48
N MET A 1078 25.80 15.50 -20.82
CA MET A 1078 24.92 14.36 -21.03
C MET A 1078 23.61 14.69 -21.74
N TYR A 1079 23.46 15.90 -22.28
CA TYR A 1079 22.25 16.31 -22.99
C TYR A 1079 21.83 15.26 -24.05
N PRO A 1080 20.56 14.80 -24.06
CA PRO A 1080 20.14 13.64 -24.85
C PRO A 1080 19.79 13.95 -26.31
N GLY A 1081 19.48 15.21 -26.65
CA GLY A 1081 18.98 15.62 -27.97
C GLY A 1081 20.03 15.59 -29.09
N GLY A 1082 19.63 16.09 -30.26
CA GLY A 1082 20.48 16.15 -31.47
C GLY A 1082 20.64 14.81 -32.18
N THR A 1083 21.72 14.66 -32.94
CA THR A 1083 22.06 13.45 -33.71
C THR A 1083 22.99 12.52 -32.92
N ALA A 1084 22.96 11.21 -33.21
CA ALA A 1084 23.91 10.26 -32.65
C ALA A 1084 25.36 10.66 -32.99
N ARG A 1085 25.58 11.24 -34.17
CA ARG A 1085 26.90 11.73 -34.60
C ARG A 1085 27.41 12.87 -33.70
N GLN A 1086 26.59 13.88 -33.39
CA GLN A 1086 26.97 14.97 -32.48
C GLN A 1086 27.29 14.44 -31.08
N ARG A 1087 26.43 13.55 -30.54
CA ARG A 1087 26.65 12.94 -29.22
C ARG A 1087 27.91 12.08 -29.19
N TRP A 1088 28.21 11.36 -30.27
CA TRP A 1088 29.42 10.56 -30.41
C TRP A 1088 30.68 11.42 -30.38
N PHE A 1089 30.71 12.55 -31.10
CA PHE A 1089 31.88 13.44 -31.09
C PHE A 1089 32.09 14.12 -29.74
N ARG A 1090 31.00 14.53 -29.07
CA ARG A 1090 31.06 15.05 -27.70
C ARG A 1090 31.65 14.02 -26.74
N GLU A 1091 31.20 12.78 -26.84
CA GLU A 1091 31.71 11.66 -26.02
C GLU A 1091 33.19 11.38 -26.33
N LEU A 1092 33.58 11.32 -27.61
CA LEU A 1092 34.97 11.13 -28.01
C LEU A 1092 35.87 12.22 -27.43
N LEU A 1093 35.44 13.49 -27.52
CA LEU A 1093 36.18 14.61 -26.97
C LEU A 1093 36.39 14.43 -25.47
N ARG A 1094 35.31 14.13 -24.73
CA ARG A 1094 35.37 13.88 -23.29
C ARG A 1094 36.36 12.78 -22.94
N GLN A 1095 36.19 11.60 -23.51
CA GLN A 1095 37.05 10.44 -23.23
C GLN A 1095 38.52 10.71 -23.57
N THR A 1096 38.77 11.45 -24.65
CA THR A 1096 40.13 11.83 -25.05
C THR A 1096 40.79 12.73 -24.00
N MET A 1097 40.05 13.72 -23.51
CA MET A 1097 40.56 14.66 -22.50
C MET A 1097 40.72 13.98 -21.14
N GLU A 1098 39.74 13.18 -20.71
CA GLU A 1098 39.77 12.47 -19.42
C GLU A 1098 40.93 11.47 -19.33
N ALA A 1099 41.25 10.80 -20.43
CA ALA A 1099 42.41 9.91 -20.49
C ALA A 1099 43.76 10.64 -20.27
N GLU A 1100 43.80 11.96 -20.42
CA GLU A 1100 44.98 12.79 -20.20
C GLU A 1100 44.95 13.56 -18.86
N GLY A 1101 44.03 13.19 -17.96
CA GLY A 1101 43.97 13.73 -16.60
C GLY A 1101 43.11 14.99 -16.45
N PHE A 1102 42.20 15.22 -17.39
CA PHE A 1102 41.14 16.22 -17.24
C PHE A 1102 39.86 15.59 -16.66
N SER A 1103 38.95 16.45 -16.18
CA SER A 1103 37.57 16.10 -15.85
C SER A 1103 36.63 17.11 -16.50
N ILE A 1104 35.54 16.63 -17.10
CA ILE A 1104 34.51 17.48 -17.69
C ILE A 1104 33.77 18.30 -16.61
N TYR A 1105 33.47 19.57 -16.89
CA TYR A 1105 32.60 20.37 -16.03
C TYR A 1105 31.14 19.97 -16.20
N GLU A 1106 30.40 19.85 -15.10
CA GLU A 1106 29.08 19.22 -15.10
C GLU A 1106 28.00 19.97 -15.91
N PHE A 1107 28.21 21.26 -16.20
CA PHE A 1107 27.28 22.11 -16.94
C PHE A 1107 27.68 22.34 -18.41
N GLU A 1108 28.93 22.07 -18.79
CA GLU A 1108 29.50 22.49 -20.07
C GLU A 1108 30.27 21.35 -20.75
N TRP A 1109 29.79 20.89 -21.90
CA TRP A 1109 30.41 19.77 -22.63
C TRP A 1109 31.80 20.08 -23.21
N TRP A 1110 32.16 21.36 -23.30
CA TRP A 1110 33.44 21.84 -23.87
C TRP A 1110 34.51 22.15 -22.81
N HIS A 1111 34.16 22.22 -21.52
CA HIS A 1111 35.02 22.74 -20.46
C HIS A 1111 35.71 21.62 -19.67
N PHE A 1112 37.03 21.62 -19.67
CA PHE A 1112 37.83 20.56 -19.06
C PHE A 1112 38.77 21.10 -17.98
N ASP A 1113 38.62 20.57 -16.76
CA ASP A 1113 39.44 20.88 -15.59
C ASP A 1113 40.61 19.90 -15.45
N TYR A 1114 41.85 20.39 -15.40
CA TYR A 1114 43.02 19.55 -15.16
C TYR A 1114 43.14 19.18 -13.67
N ARG A 1115 43.37 17.90 -13.35
CA ARG A 1115 43.36 17.32 -11.99
C ARG A 1115 44.16 18.10 -10.92
N ASP A 1116 45.24 18.76 -11.30
CA ASP A 1116 46.14 19.47 -10.38
C ASP A 1116 45.72 20.93 -10.10
N TRP A 1117 44.57 21.39 -10.59
CA TRP A 1117 44.18 22.81 -10.53
C TRP A 1117 44.24 23.42 -9.12
N ARG A 1118 43.92 22.66 -8.07
CA ARG A 1118 43.96 23.11 -6.66
C ARG A 1118 45.37 23.46 -6.16
N GLN A 1119 46.41 23.02 -6.87
CA GLN A 1119 47.80 23.24 -6.48
C GLN A 1119 48.38 24.54 -7.03
N TYR A 1120 47.62 25.31 -7.82
CA TYR A 1120 48.05 26.57 -8.42
C TYR A 1120 47.23 27.73 -7.86
N ARG A 1121 47.82 28.90 -7.64
CA ARG A 1121 47.11 30.11 -7.16
C ARG A 1121 46.19 30.70 -8.23
N ILE A 1122 45.19 31.45 -7.80
CA ILE A 1122 44.40 32.33 -8.67
C ILE A 1122 45.33 33.37 -9.30
N GLY A 1123 45.48 33.30 -10.61
CA GLY A 1123 46.26 34.24 -11.41
C GLY A 1123 45.42 35.41 -11.93
N ASN A 1124 46.08 36.56 -12.12
CA ASN A 1124 45.48 37.76 -12.69
C ASN A 1124 46.38 38.46 -13.72
N ALA A 1125 47.39 37.76 -14.25
CA ALA A 1125 48.29 38.31 -15.26
C ALA A 1125 47.53 38.54 -16.57
N ARG A 1126 47.80 39.65 -17.27
CA ARG A 1126 47.28 39.86 -18.62
C ARG A 1126 48.13 39.08 -19.62
N PHE A 1127 47.58 38.77 -20.79
CA PHE A 1127 48.28 37.96 -21.80
C PHE A 1127 49.58 38.61 -22.26
N GLU A 1128 49.62 39.95 -22.29
CA GLU A 1128 50.79 40.73 -22.71
C GLU A 1128 51.92 40.68 -21.67
N ASP A 1129 51.58 40.36 -20.42
CA ASP A 1129 52.53 40.29 -19.29
C ASP A 1129 53.06 38.85 -19.08
N ILE A 1130 52.53 37.84 -19.79
CA ILE A 1130 53.00 36.45 -19.70
C ILE A 1130 54.24 36.30 -20.59
N HIS A 1131 55.42 36.20 -19.97
CA HIS A 1131 56.67 36.11 -20.69
C HIS A 1131 56.87 34.66 -21.18
N LEU A 1132 56.97 34.47 -22.50
CA LEU A 1132 57.36 33.20 -23.10
C LEU A 1132 58.79 32.88 -22.66
N GLY A 1133 58.96 31.87 -21.81
CA GLY A 1133 60.23 31.56 -21.15
C GLY A 1133 61.43 31.59 -22.09
N GLN A 1134 62.39 32.47 -21.81
CA GLN A 1134 63.79 32.23 -22.13
C GLN A 1134 64.28 31.11 -21.21
N GLN A 1135 64.95 30.12 -21.82
CA GLN A 1135 65.73 29.11 -21.11
C GLN A 1135 66.80 29.80 -20.26
N ASP A 1136 66.92 29.39 -19.01
CA ASP A 1136 68.20 29.33 -18.28
C ASP A 1136 68.33 27.93 -17.67
#